data_AF-A0A9W6ZY96-F1
#
_entry.id   AF-A0A9W6ZY96-F1
#
_cell.length_a   1.000
_cell.length_b   1.000
_cell.length_c   1.000
_cell.angle_alpha   90.00
_cell.angle_beta   90.00
_cell.angle_gamma   90.00
#
_symmetry.space_group_name_H-M   'P 1'
#
loop_
_entity.id
_entity.type
_entity.pdbx_description
1 polymer ?
#
loop_
_entity_poly.entity_id
_entity_poly.type
_entity_poly.pdbx_seq_one_letter_code
_entity_poly.pdbx_strand_id
1 'polypeptide(L)'
;MSSSLLSLIYDGGNASNTPTLSVLDQRKVPHAKEYIPIKTCADAHRVIKDMNVRGAPLIALVALLGLTCDLAETKKGKDYAMEMIEFLKTSRPTAVNLFNAMEELTSSLNADTNANVDALEVTKTMAERYLAEDLAANKALGDFGAAAVKQIHPKTNKFNIMTICNTGSLATAGHGTALGIIRSLHATSSVESVGILETRPYNQGARLTAFEAVEEQWPNSTLIVDSATPSYMKKIGQVHCAVVGADRVAKNGDTANKIGTYHLALHCRYMGVPFYVASPTTTLDLEIETGAEIVIEERPADELRQASNAPPTIDTWNPAFDVTPASLITGIVTEKGVIYPDSSGKFDVVQFLADPSSAPAPPPLPTPLLAPPSDLLTTSTVPSYICSNLSSVSAVFPSSTTPSSLTAEEINGGNLNYAFVVKSKEGKSLFVKQAPDFVKCLGKDAKLHKERMELEVKTFETWLEISPASSKYLPKIYNFDVDNETFIMEFLGDCEMLEHRLINSPTFTPLIAKGLGEFMGLTHSASHVSQLDYGVAAEYFVNFKNEALRGLQLEYVFTKAFAEGGEKAKVLSESPKFMEGVAEMKRLYVGKQADNLALCHGDLHPGSVMINNDDGKVKIIDPEFAIYGPPGLDLGSLLSGVILATLHHKYLGNDLAAIKGLKAFVIDFITSYRKAAAVLGDSVLDQIVSDAIGFCSCEVARTALGFAGGRLWLQFEDAELKEKALAATVLCARKLMNERENGIVVLESAFDDLL
;
A
#
# COMPACT_ATOMS: atom_id res chain seq x y z
N MET A 1 20.21 27.85 19.65
CA MET A 1 20.01 26.77 20.63
C MET A 1 18.91 27.22 21.58
N SER A 2 17.99 26.33 21.94
CA SER A 2 17.05 26.65 23.02
C SER A 2 17.84 26.90 24.29
N SER A 3 17.75 28.11 24.86
CA SER A 3 18.44 28.46 26.10
C SER A 3 17.74 27.90 27.34
N SER A 4 16.62 27.18 27.20
CA SER A 4 15.76 26.75 28.31
C SER A 4 16.01 25.33 28.82
N LEU A 5 16.71 24.48 28.05
CA LEU A 5 16.94 23.08 28.38
C LEU A 5 18.33 22.58 28.01
N LEU A 6 19.16 22.34 29.03
CA LEU A 6 20.54 21.85 28.90
C LEU A 6 20.69 20.52 29.66
N SER A 7 21.41 19.57 29.06
CA SER A 7 21.76 18.30 29.73
C SER A 7 22.82 18.50 30.83
N LEU A 8 23.69 19.48 30.65
CA LEU A 8 24.68 19.92 31.62
C LEU A 8 24.81 21.44 31.60
N ILE A 9 25.24 22.00 32.73
CA ILE A 9 25.61 23.39 32.91
C ILE A 9 27.05 23.38 33.37
N TYR A 10 27.96 23.89 32.54
CA TYR A 10 29.38 23.97 32.84
C TYR A 10 29.84 25.43 32.76
N ASP A 11 30.55 25.86 33.79
CA ASP A 11 31.33 27.10 33.82
C ASP A 11 32.80 26.70 33.97
N GLY A 12 33.63 27.02 32.97
CA GLY A 12 35.05 26.68 32.97
C GLY A 12 35.87 27.43 34.01
N GLY A 13 35.26 28.38 34.72
CA GLY A 13 35.96 29.23 35.68
C GLY A 13 36.98 30.15 35.01
N ASN A 14 37.63 30.98 35.81
CA ASN A 14 38.67 31.90 35.37
C ASN A 14 39.73 32.02 36.48
N ALA A 15 40.69 32.95 36.36
CA ALA A 15 41.73 33.16 37.37
C ALA A 15 41.21 33.43 38.80
N SER A 16 39.92 33.74 38.97
CA SER A 16 39.26 34.05 40.25
C SER A 16 38.24 33.02 40.74
N ASN A 17 37.81 32.05 39.92
CA ASN A 17 36.79 31.04 40.28
C ASN A 17 37.12 29.64 39.71
N THR A 18 36.86 28.59 40.49
CA THR A 18 37.02 27.18 40.08
C THR A 18 35.94 26.76 39.06
N PRO A 19 36.25 25.84 38.14
CA PRO A 19 35.26 25.25 37.23
C PRO A 19 34.11 24.60 37.99
N THR A 20 32.89 24.73 37.49
CA THR A 20 31.70 24.09 38.09
C THR A 20 30.90 23.32 37.05
N LEU A 21 30.32 22.20 37.47
CA LEU A 21 29.48 21.35 36.64
C LEU A 21 28.18 21.00 37.39
N SER A 22 27.06 21.06 36.68
CA SER A 22 25.80 20.48 37.11
C SER A 22 25.14 19.74 35.95
N VAL A 23 24.48 18.61 36.22
CA VAL A 23 23.84 17.78 35.19
C VAL A 23 22.36 17.62 35.48
N LEU A 24 21.53 17.57 34.45
CA LEU A 24 20.09 17.34 34.61
C LEU A 24 19.83 15.90 35.10
N ASP A 25 19.01 15.72 36.15
CA ASP A 25 18.54 14.38 36.55
C ASP A 25 17.46 13.88 35.59
N GLN A 26 17.88 13.19 34.52
CA GLN A 26 16.97 12.68 33.49
C GLN A 26 15.98 11.62 34.01
N ARG A 27 16.16 11.10 35.22
CA ARG A 27 15.20 10.17 35.84
C ARG A 27 13.96 10.89 36.35
N LYS A 28 14.09 12.17 36.70
CA LYS A 28 12.97 13.00 37.19
C LYS A 28 12.18 13.66 36.07
N VAL A 29 12.75 13.77 34.88
CA VAL A 29 12.06 14.20 33.66
C VAL A 29 11.01 13.12 33.27
N PRO A 30 9.75 13.49 32.98
CA PRO A 30 9.24 14.84 32.67
C PRO A 30 8.68 15.64 33.85
N HIS A 31 8.65 15.10 35.07
CA HIS A 31 7.92 15.72 36.20
C HIS A 31 8.68 16.83 36.91
N ALA A 32 10.02 16.81 36.88
CA ALA A 32 10.84 17.87 37.46
C ALA A 32 12.12 18.11 36.66
N LYS A 33 12.50 19.39 36.56
CA LYS A 33 13.75 19.87 35.96
C LYS A 33 14.73 20.23 37.07
N GLU A 34 15.48 19.23 37.55
CA GLU A 34 16.44 19.38 38.64
C GLU A 34 17.86 19.08 38.19
N TYR A 35 18.82 19.92 38.61
CA TYR A 35 20.22 19.76 38.30
C TYR A 35 21.00 19.26 39.52
N ILE A 36 21.85 18.25 39.31
CA ILE A 36 22.73 17.67 40.32
C ILE A 36 24.11 18.30 40.18
N PRO A 37 24.63 18.98 41.21
CA PRO A 37 25.99 19.50 41.19
C PRO A 37 27.00 18.35 41.22
N ILE A 38 28.00 18.41 40.35
CA ILE A 38 29.09 17.43 40.25
C ILE A 38 30.36 18.08 40.76
N LYS A 39 30.81 17.66 41.94
CA LYS A 39 31.99 18.23 42.60
C LYS A 39 33.19 17.30 42.57
N THR A 40 32.95 15.98 42.42
CA THR A 40 33.97 14.94 42.52
C THR A 40 33.82 13.91 41.40
N CYS A 41 34.89 13.15 41.13
CA CYS A 41 34.81 11.99 40.23
C CYS A 41 33.81 10.93 40.74
N ALA A 42 33.61 10.81 42.05
CA ALA A 42 32.59 9.94 42.63
C ALA A 42 31.17 10.39 42.27
N ASP A 43 30.91 11.70 42.24
CA ASP A 43 29.63 12.23 41.77
C ASP A 43 29.42 11.92 40.29
N ALA A 44 30.41 12.21 39.45
CA ALA A 44 30.36 11.94 38.00
C ALA A 44 30.12 10.45 37.72
N HIS A 45 30.87 9.57 38.38
CA HIS A 45 30.70 8.12 38.27
C HIS A 45 29.28 7.68 38.63
N ARG A 46 28.76 8.17 39.77
CA ARG A 46 27.41 7.84 40.23
C ARG A 46 26.33 8.28 39.25
N VAL A 47 26.36 9.53 38.79
CA VAL A 47 25.30 10.03 37.88
C VAL A 47 25.31 9.34 36.51
N ILE A 48 26.49 8.88 36.06
CA ILE A 48 26.62 8.06 34.85
C ILE A 48 26.06 6.65 35.10
N LYS A 49 26.48 6.00 36.19
CA LYS A 49 26.10 4.63 36.54
C LYS A 49 24.60 4.49 36.80
N ASP A 50 24.02 5.42 37.56
CA ASP A 50 22.62 5.41 37.97
C ASP A 50 21.68 5.95 36.87
N MET A 51 22.22 6.28 35.69
CA MET A 51 21.49 6.82 34.55
C MET A 51 20.74 8.14 34.83
N ASN A 52 21.24 8.96 35.76
CA ASN A 52 20.87 10.37 35.83
C ASN A 52 21.24 11.08 34.53
N VAL A 53 22.38 10.70 33.97
CA VAL A 53 22.88 11.14 32.67
C VAL A 53 22.95 9.95 31.73
N ARG A 54 22.51 10.14 30.47
CA ARG A 54 22.58 9.11 29.43
C ARG A 54 22.87 9.72 28.05
N GLY A 55 23.24 8.88 27.11
CA GLY A 55 23.70 9.28 25.78
C GLY A 55 25.22 9.19 25.72
N ALA A 56 25.74 8.45 24.75
CA ALA A 56 27.16 8.10 24.73
C ALA A 56 28.10 9.31 24.71
N PRO A 57 27.85 10.38 23.90
CA PRO A 57 28.68 11.58 23.94
C PRO A 57 28.59 12.31 25.30
N LEU A 58 27.37 12.43 25.85
CA LEU A 58 27.15 13.14 27.10
C LEU A 58 27.82 12.46 28.30
N ILE A 59 27.85 11.12 28.34
CA ILE A 59 28.53 10.36 29.39
C ILE A 59 30.04 10.66 29.40
N ALA A 60 30.68 10.69 28.23
CA ALA A 60 32.10 10.99 28.11
C ALA A 60 32.40 12.43 28.58
N LEU A 61 31.57 13.40 28.18
CA LEU A 61 31.68 14.79 28.61
C LEU A 61 31.54 14.96 30.12
N VAL A 62 30.54 14.33 30.74
CA VAL A 62 30.35 14.42 32.20
C VAL A 62 31.51 13.79 32.96
N ALA A 63 32.12 12.72 32.44
CA ALA A 63 33.32 12.14 33.04
C ALA A 63 34.53 13.09 32.95
N LEU A 64 34.81 13.67 31.77
CA LEU A 64 35.90 14.62 31.58
C LEU A 64 35.71 15.89 32.42
N LEU A 65 34.54 16.52 32.35
CA LEU A 65 34.22 17.74 33.09
C LEU A 65 34.17 17.49 34.60
N GLY A 66 33.68 16.33 35.03
CA GLY A 66 33.68 15.92 36.43
C GLY A 66 35.10 15.76 36.98
N LEU A 67 36.03 15.18 36.21
CA LEU A 67 37.45 15.12 36.56
C LEU A 67 38.09 16.51 36.60
N THR A 68 37.76 17.40 35.65
CA THR A 68 38.22 18.80 35.68
C THR A 68 37.81 19.51 36.98
N CYS A 69 36.55 19.37 37.39
CA CYS A 69 36.06 19.95 38.66
C CYS A 69 36.77 19.34 39.88
N ASP A 70 36.95 18.02 39.91
CA ASP A 70 37.60 17.33 41.03
C ASP A 70 39.08 17.71 41.16
N LEU A 71 39.80 17.83 40.04
CA LEU A 71 41.21 18.28 40.03
C LEU A 71 41.34 19.75 40.47
N ALA A 72 40.41 20.62 40.05
CA ALA A 72 40.43 22.02 40.46
C ALA A 72 40.21 22.20 41.97
N GLU A 73 39.32 21.41 42.56
CA GLU A 73 39.02 21.45 43.99
C GLU A 73 40.13 20.80 44.82
N THR A 74 40.58 19.60 44.44
CA THR A 74 41.56 18.82 45.22
C THR A 74 43.01 19.27 45.01
N LYS A 75 43.29 19.97 43.90
CA LYS A 75 44.63 20.40 43.46
C LYS A 75 45.64 19.24 43.36
N LYS A 76 45.15 18.02 43.09
CA LYS A 76 45.99 16.83 42.91
C LYS A 76 46.59 16.79 41.50
N GLY A 77 47.73 16.11 41.36
CA GLY A 77 48.48 16.01 40.12
C GLY A 77 48.12 14.79 39.25
N LYS A 78 48.97 14.55 38.25
CA LYS A 78 48.80 13.52 37.21
C LYS A 78 48.47 12.11 37.73
N ASP A 79 49.17 11.61 38.76
CA ASP A 79 48.97 10.24 39.25
C ASP A 79 47.54 10.00 39.75
N TYR A 80 46.96 11.00 40.42
CA TYR A 80 45.56 10.94 40.85
C TYR A 80 44.59 11.02 39.67
N ALA A 81 44.88 11.87 38.66
CA ALA A 81 44.07 11.93 37.45
C ALA A 81 44.03 10.56 36.74
N MET A 82 45.17 9.88 36.64
CA MET A 82 45.27 8.53 36.07
C MET A 82 44.44 7.50 36.86
N GLU A 83 44.48 7.54 38.19
CA GLU A 83 43.64 6.70 39.04
C GLU A 83 42.14 6.95 38.80
N MET A 84 41.74 8.23 38.74
CA MET A 84 40.35 8.61 38.53
C MET A 84 39.84 8.31 37.11
N ILE A 85 40.70 8.34 36.10
CA ILE A 85 40.38 7.90 34.75
C ILE A 85 39.94 6.42 34.76
N GLU A 86 40.74 5.55 35.38
CA GLU A 86 40.40 4.12 35.47
C GLU A 86 39.13 3.91 36.31
N PHE A 87 38.95 4.67 37.38
CA PHE A 87 37.72 4.65 38.17
C PHE A 87 36.49 5.04 37.34
N LEU A 88 36.55 6.15 36.58
CA LEU A 88 35.43 6.64 35.77
C LEU A 88 35.02 5.64 34.67
N LYS A 89 35.98 4.93 34.05
CA LYS A 89 35.69 3.85 33.07
C LYS A 89 34.79 2.75 33.64
N THR A 90 34.83 2.50 34.96
CA THR A 90 33.98 1.49 35.60
C THR A 90 32.51 1.90 35.75
N SER A 91 32.15 3.14 35.46
CA SER A 91 30.78 3.64 35.61
C SER A 91 29.80 2.91 34.68
N ARG A 92 30.16 2.75 33.38
CA ARG A 92 29.40 2.02 32.37
C ARG A 92 30.33 1.33 31.35
N PRO A 93 30.71 0.06 31.56
CA PRO A 93 31.73 -0.65 30.76
C PRO A 93 31.41 -0.85 29.26
N THR A 94 30.18 -0.58 28.83
CA THR A 94 29.74 -0.71 27.44
C THR A 94 29.74 0.60 26.66
N ALA A 95 30.06 1.74 27.29
CA ALA A 95 30.02 3.05 26.66
C ALA A 95 31.34 3.37 25.94
N VAL A 96 31.48 2.99 24.68
CA VAL A 96 32.72 3.16 23.88
C VAL A 96 33.25 4.61 23.89
N ASN A 97 32.38 5.61 23.76
CA ASN A 97 32.79 7.03 23.81
C ASN A 97 33.48 7.42 25.13
N LEU A 98 33.08 6.82 26.26
CA LEU A 98 33.73 7.05 27.54
C LEU A 98 35.16 6.49 27.50
N PHE A 99 35.35 5.27 27.01
CA PHE A 99 36.67 4.66 26.91
C PHE A 99 37.60 5.45 26.00
N ASN A 100 37.14 5.81 24.79
CA ASN A 100 37.92 6.58 23.83
C ASN A 100 38.37 7.93 24.42
N ALA A 101 37.44 8.67 25.04
CA ALA A 101 37.76 9.94 25.68
C ALA A 101 38.77 9.80 26.83
N MET A 102 38.63 8.74 27.63
CA MET A 102 39.53 8.46 28.75
C MET A 102 40.93 8.00 28.29
N GLU A 103 41.02 7.24 27.20
CA GLU A 103 42.29 6.80 26.61
C GLU A 103 43.05 7.94 25.93
N GLU A 104 42.33 8.83 25.23
CA GLU A 104 42.93 10.03 24.67
C GLU A 104 43.43 10.98 25.76
N LEU A 105 42.69 11.12 26.87
CA LEU A 105 43.15 11.89 28.02
C LEU A 105 44.39 11.26 28.66
N THR A 106 44.39 9.93 28.82
CA THR A 106 45.55 9.17 29.31
C THR A 106 46.79 9.43 28.46
N SER A 107 46.61 9.41 27.13
CA SER A 107 47.69 9.68 26.17
C SER A 107 48.18 11.13 26.28
N SER A 108 47.27 12.09 26.40
CA SER A 108 47.57 13.51 26.54
C SER A 108 48.35 13.82 27.83
N LEU A 109 47.97 13.20 28.94
CA LEU A 109 48.68 13.31 30.22
C LEU A 109 50.08 12.67 30.19
N ASN A 110 50.31 11.71 29.30
CA ASN A 110 51.60 11.01 29.14
C ASN A 110 52.52 11.60 28.06
N ALA A 111 52.02 12.49 27.21
CA ALA A 111 52.79 13.07 26.10
C ALA A 111 53.94 13.98 26.56
N ASP A 112 53.84 14.61 27.74
CA ASP A 112 54.90 15.44 28.30
C ASP A 112 55.74 14.62 29.31
N THR A 113 57.00 14.37 28.95
CA THR A 113 57.96 13.60 29.76
C THR A 113 58.54 14.39 30.94
N ASN A 114 58.18 15.68 31.09
CA ASN A 114 58.61 16.48 32.23
C ASN A 114 57.77 16.15 33.48
N ALA A 115 58.40 16.16 34.66
CA ALA A 115 57.79 15.78 35.94
C ALA A 115 56.66 16.71 36.46
N ASN A 116 56.25 17.73 35.69
CA ASN A 116 55.40 18.83 36.17
C ASN A 116 54.22 19.13 35.25
N VAL A 117 53.60 18.09 34.67
CA VAL A 117 52.38 18.21 33.87
C VAL A 117 51.25 18.78 34.72
N ASP A 118 50.68 19.91 34.27
CA ASP A 118 49.46 20.46 34.86
C ASP A 118 48.25 19.63 34.42
N ALA A 119 47.94 18.60 35.21
CA ALA A 119 46.85 17.68 34.91
C ALA A 119 45.48 18.38 34.83
N LEU A 120 45.29 19.47 35.57
CA LEU A 120 44.05 20.25 35.51
C LEU A 120 43.95 20.94 34.14
N GLU A 121 44.99 21.64 33.71
CA GLU A 121 44.95 22.39 32.45
C GLU A 121 44.79 21.46 31.23
N VAL A 122 45.49 20.32 31.22
CA VAL A 122 45.36 19.29 30.17
C VAL A 122 43.93 18.73 30.12
N THR A 123 43.39 18.34 31.27
CA THR A 123 42.03 17.77 31.35
C THR A 123 40.98 18.80 30.98
N LYS A 124 41.10 20.04 31.48
CA LYS A 124 40.19 21.15 31.19
C LYS A 124 40.17 21.47 29.70
N THR A 125 41.34 21.67 29.10
CA THR A 125 41.48 21.96 27.67
C THR A 125 40.81 20.87 26.82
N MET A 126 41.03 19.60 27.17
CA MET A 126 40.42 18.48 26.47
C MET A 126 38.90 18.44 26.68
N ALA A 127 38.41 18.63 27.89
CA ALA A 127 36.99 18.63 28.21
C ALA A 127 36.23 19.74 27.49
N GLU A 128 36.79 20.96 27.46
CA GLU A 128 36.23 22.10 26.75
C GLU A 128 36.26 21.93 25.23
N ARG A 129 37.32 21.32 24.70
CA ARG A 129 37.39 20.93 23.29
C ARG A 129 36.31 19.92 22.94
N TYR A 130 36.18 18.83 23.70
CA TYR A 130 35.13 17.82 23.49
C TYR A 130 33.73 18.43 23.54
N LEU A 131 33.49 19.35 24.48
CA LEU A 131 32.21 20.03 24.62
C LEU A 131 31.91 20.89 23.38
N ALA A 132 32.90 21.67 22.92
CA ALA A 132 32.76 22.51 21.74
C ALA A 132 32.59 21.70 20.46
N GLU A 133 33.37 20.63 20.29
CA GLU A 133 33.31 19.73 19.14
C GLU A 133 31.96 19.01 19.05
N ASP A 134 31.43 18.46 20.14
CA ASP A 134 30.12 17.78 20.15
C ASP A 134 28.98 18.76 19.83
N LEU A 135 29.00 19.97 20.39
CA LEU A 135 28.01 21.01 20.07
C LEU A 135 28.06 21.43 18.60
N ALA A 136 29.26 21.64 18.05
CA ALA A 136 29.45 22.02 16.67
C ALA A 136 29.02 20.90 15.71
N ALA A 137 29.39 19.65 16.01
CA ALA A 137 29.03 18.48 15.23
C ALA A 137 27.51 18.27 15.20
N ASN A 138 26.85 18.30 16.35
CA ASN A 138 25.39 18.15 16.44
C ASN A 138 24.67 19.26 15.67
N LYS A 139 25.13 20.51 15.75
CA LYS A 139 24.56 21.61 14.98
C LYS A 139 24.73 21.41 13.48
N ALA A 140 25.94 21.08 13.02
CA ALA A 140 26.21 20.84 11.60
C ALA A 140 25.38 19.67 11.07
N LEU A 141 25.31 18.56 11.81
CA LEU A 141 24.49 17.40 11.49
C LEU A 141 23.00 17.77 11.38
N GLY A 142 22.47 18.54 12.34
CA GLY A 142 21.10 19.04 12.29
C GLY A 142 20.83 19.89 11.04
N ASP A 143 21.76 20.78 10.70
CA ASP A 143 21.65 21.66 9.53
C ASP A 143 21.73 20.88 8.20
N PHE A 144 22.64 19.90 8.08
CA PHE A 144 22.73 19.02 6.92
C PHE A 144 21.48 18.14 6.75
N GLY A 145 20.97 17.57 7.84
CA GLY A 145 19.75 16.78 7.78
C GLY A 145 18.52 17.62 7.42
N ALA A 146 18.42 18.84 7.93
CA ALA A 146 17.35 19.76 7.56
C ALA A 146 17.41 20.15 6.08
N ALA A 147 18.62 20.35 5.53
CA ALA A 147 18.83 20.59 4.12
C ALA A 147 18.42 19.37 3.27
N ALA A 148 18.79 18.15 3.68
CA ALA A 148 18.40 16.91 3.00
C ALA A 148 16.89 16.70 2.94
N VAL A 149 16.17 16.93 4.05
CA VAL A 149 14.70 16.85 4.09
C VAL A 149 14.06 17.87 3.15
N LYS A 150 14.59 19.10 3.07
CA LYS A 150 14.11 20.11 2.13
C LYS A 150 14.42 19.75 0.67
N GLN A 151 15.62 19.20 0.42
CA GLN A 151 16.07 18.85 -0.92
C GLN A 151 15.24 17.72 -1.54
N ILE A 152 14.87 16.70 -0.75
CA ILE A 152 14.06 15.58 -1.24
C ILE A 152 12.58 15.96 -1.46
N HIS A 153 12.14 17.08 -0.86
CA HIS A 153 10.77 17.62 -0.96
C HIS A 153 10.77 19.08 -1.45
N PRO A 154 11.23 19.38 -2.68
CA PRO A 154 11.50 20.74 -3.13
C PRO A 154 10.26 21.64 -3.27
N LYS A 155 9.06 21.05 -3.26
CA LYS A 155 7.77 21.76 -3.35
C LYS A 155 7.09 21.95 -1.99
N THR A 156 7.73 21.49 -0.92
CA THR A 156 7.16 21.48 0.43
C THR A 156 7.92 22.45 1.34
N ASN A 157 7.19 23.30 2.05
CA ASN A 157 7.76 24.26 3.00
C ASN A 157 7.52 23.88 4.48
N LYS A 158 6.68 22.86 4.70
CA LYS A 158 6.15 22.43 6.00
C LYS A 158 6.19 20.92 6.10
N PHE A 159 6.87 20.38 7.11
CA PHE A 159 7.20 18.96 7.22
C PHE A 159 6.52 18.32 8.43
N ASN A 160 5.85 17.20 8.15
CA ASN A 160 5.37 16.24 9.15
C ASN A 160 6.45 15.17 9.36
N ILE A 161 7.01 15.09 10.55
CA ILE A 161 8.21 14.30 10.84
C ILE A 161 7.89 13.25 11.90
N MET A 162 8.45 12.05 11.79
CA MET A 162 8.37 11.03 12.84
C MET A 162 9.73 10.75 13.45
N THR A 163 9.76 10.36 14.72
CA THR A 163 10.99 9.97 15.42
C THR A 163 10.71 8.92 16.50
N ILE A 164 11.78 8.25 16.95
CA ILE A 164 11.77 7.23 18.01
C ILE A 164 12.93 7.48 18.97
N CYS A 165 12.78 7.02 20.21
CA CYS A 165 13.74 7.20 21.29
C CYS A 165 13.94 8.68 21.63
N ASN A 166 15.14 9.03 22.07
CA ASN A 166 15.55 10.37 22.41
C ASN A 166 17.00 10.60 21.98
N THR A 167 17.16 11.55 21.08
CA THR A 167 18.43 11.88 20.41
C THR A 167 18.65 13.39 20.44
N GLY A 168 18.08 14.04 21.45
CA GLY A 168 18.02 15.49 21.59
C GLY A 168 19.13 16.05 22.44
N SER A 169 18.92 17.26 22.97
CA SER A 169 19.90 17.93 23.83
C SER A 169 20.15 17.14 25.11
N LEU A 170 19.20 16.29 25.53
CA LEU A 170 19.33 15.42 26.69
C LEU A 170 20.24 14.20 26.45
N ALA A 171 20.61 13.90 25.21
CA ALA A 171 21.48 12.78 24.88
C ALA A 171 22.91 13.19 24.46
N THR A 172 23.16 14.50 24.29
CA THR A 172 24.44 15.06 23.82
C THR A 172 24.82 16.30 24.64
N ALA A 173 25.89 17.02 24.27
CA ALA A 173 26.24 18.32 24.84
C ALA A 173 25.14 19.38 24.65
N GLY A 174 24.29 19.20 23.64
CA GLY A 174 23.25 20.13 23.24
C GLY A 174 22.87 19.96 21.77
N HIS A 175 21.73 20.56 21.38
CA HIS A 175 21.08 20.44 20.06
C HIS A 175 20.58 19.02 19.72
N GLY A 176 21.42 17.99 19.87
CA GLY A 176 21.12 16.60 19.55
C GLY A 176 21.35 16.25 18.08
N THR A 177 21.11 14.99 17.72
CA THR A 177 21.30 14.44 16.37
C THR A 177 20.00 14.46 15.57
N ALA A 178 19.16 13.42 15.63
CA ALA A 178 17.88 13.40 14.89
C ALA A 178 16.89 14.48 15.39
N LEU A 179 16.81 14.71 16.70
CA LEU A 179 16.07 15.86 17.23
C LEU A 179 16.76 17.19 16.88
N GLY A 180 18.07 17.19 16.64
CA GLY A 180 18.80 18.33 16.08
C GLY A 180 18.35 18.70 14.66
N ILE A 181 18.01 17.72 13.82
CA ILE A 181 17.40 17.94 12.50
C ILE A 181 16.03 18.62 12.67
N ILE A 182 15.20 18.11 13.58
CA ILE A 182 13.89 18.70 13.89
C ILE A 182 14.05 20.14 14.39
N ARG A 183 15.02 20.40 15.27
CA ARG A 183 15.35 21.76 15.75
C ARG A 183 15.79 22.70 14.64
N SER A 184 16.66 22.24 13.73
CA SER A 184 17.11 23.05 12.60
C SER A 184 15.95 23.37 11.65
N LEU A 185 15.02 22.44 11.42
CA LEU A 185 13.77 22.71 10.68
C LEU A 185 12.82 23.64 11.45
N HIS A 186 12.72 23.49 12.77
CA HIS A 186 11.88 24.32 13.62
C HIS A 186 12.37 25.77 13.67
N ALA A 187 13.69 25.98 13.74
CA ALA A 187 14.32 27.30 13.70
C ALA A 187 13.99 28.10 12.43
N THR A 188 13.65 27.42 11.33
CA THR A 188 13.18 28.04 10.08
C THR A 188 11.66 27.96 9.90
N SER A 189 10.91 27.67 10.96
CA SER A 189 9.45 27.49 10.94
C SER A 189 8.97 26.45 9.92
N SER A 190 9.80 25.44 9.60
CA SER A 190 9.50 24.43 8.59
C SER A 190 8.87 23.16 9.16
N VAL A 191 8.77 23.02 10.49
CA VAL A 191 8.04 21.90 11.11
C VAL A 191 6.54 22.21 11.11
N GLU A 192 5.74 21.24 10.70
CA GLU A 192 4.27 21.27 10.76
C GLU A 192 3.76 20.40 11.91
N SER A 193 4.27 19.17 12.02
CA SER A 193 3.98 18.26 13.12
C SER A 193 5.15 17.31 13.40
N VAL A 194 5.18 16.78 14.63
CA VAL A 194 6.17 15.79 15.06
C VAL A 194 5.46 14.61 15.73
N GLY A 195 5.48 13.45 15.09
CA GLY A 195 5.04 12.19 15.68
C GLY A 195 6.17 11.56 16.51
N ILE A 196 5.95 11.36 17.80
CA ILE A 196 6.95 10.89 18.76
C ILE A 196 6.51 9.52 19.27
N LEU A 197 7.22 8.45 18.90
CA LEU A 197 6.98 7.11 19.43
C LEU A 197 7.36 7.04 20.91
N GLU A 198 6.54 6.42 21.75
CA GLU A 198 6.76 6.36 23.21
C GLU A 198 8.06 5.66 23.59
N THR A 199 8.47 4.66 22.79
CA THR A 199 9.70 3.88 22.90
C THR A 199 9.75 3.00 24.14
N ARG A 200 8.91 1.96 24.17
CA ARG A 200 8.94 0.91 25.21
C ARG A 200 10.30 0.15 25.19
N PRO A 201 10.72 -0.46 26.32
CA PRO A 201 10.09 -0.38 27.64
C PRO A 201 10.54 0.79 28.52
N TYR A 202 11.62 1.49 28.17
CA TYR A 202 12.18 2.57 28.99
C TYR A 202 11.45 3.92 28.82
N ASN A 203 10.62 4.03 27.79
CA ASN A 203 9.76 5.17 27.47
C ASN A 203 10.57 6.44 27.20
N GLN A 204 11.67 6.33 26.44
CA GLN A 204 12.53 7.48 26.13
C GLN A 204 11.79 8.58 25.38
N GLY A 205 10.97 8.21 24.40
CA GLY A 205 10.23 9.16 23.59
C GLY A 205 9.14 9.87 24.40
N ALA A 206 8.39 9.11 25.21
CA ALA A 206 7.36 9.67 26.09
C ALA A 206 7.94 10.57 27.20
N ARG A 207 9.04 10.16 27.82
CA ARG A 207 9.60 10.87 28.98
C ARG A 207 10.48 12.04 28.59
N LEU A 208 11.35 11.87 27.59
CA LEU A 208 12.39 12.85 27.26
C LEU A 208 12.10 13.61 25.96
N THR A 209 11.78 12.92 24.87
CA THR A 209 11.54 13.60 23.58
C THR A 209 10.27 14.45 23.60
N ALA A 210 9.18 13.93 24.15
CA ALA A 210 7.96 14.72 24.34
C ALA A 210 8.18 15.90 25.28
N PHE A 211 9.03 15.74 26.31
CA PHE A 211 9.41 16.84 27.21
C PHE A 211 10.19 17.92 26.46
N GLU A 212 11.20 17.55 25.65
CA GLU A 212 11.94 18.49 24.80
C GLU A 212 11.00 19.21 23.81
N ALA A 213 10.07 18.50 23.19
CA ALA A 213 9.10 19.08 22.26
C ALA A 213 8.17 20.11 22.93
N VAL A 214 7.76 19.86 24.19
CA VAL A 214 6.93 20.79 24.97
C VAL A 214 7.73 22.01 25.43
N GLU A 215 8.92 21.82 26.00
CA GLU A 215 9.77 22.93 26.46
C GLU A 215 10.19 23.85 25.31
N GLU A 216 10.34 23.32 24.09
CA GLU A 216 10.69 24.07 22.88
C GLU A 216 9.49 24.46 22.01
N GLN A 217 8.28 24.14 22.44
CA GLN A 217 7.02 24.50 21.78
C GLN A 217 6.91 24.05 20.32
N TRP A 218 7.35 22.82 20.02
CA TRP A 218 7.24 22.27 18.66
C TRP A 218 5.76 22.11 18.26
N PRO A 219 5.38 22.57 17.06
CA PRO A 219 3.99 22.59 16.62
C PRO A 219 3.45 21.17 16.43
N ASN A 220 2.18 20.97 16.79
CA ASN A 220 1.43 19.72 16.60
C ASN A 220 2.19 18.46 17.01
N SER A 221 3.04 18.55 18.05
CA SER A 221 3.79 17.40 18.57
C SER A 221 2.83 16.41 19.22
N THR A 222 2.89 15.15 18.79
CA THR A 222 1.97 14.10 19.22
C THR A 222 2.75 12.90 19.73
N LEU A 223 2.54 12.54 20.99
CA LEU A 223 3.02 11.26 21.54
C LEU A 223 2.13 10.12 21.04
N ILE A 224 2.75 9.04 20.59
CA ILE A 224 2.09 7.87 20.02
C ILE A 224 2.67 6.60 20.63
N VAL A 225 1.79 5.64 20.94
CA VAL A 225 2.21 4.28 21.29
C VAL A 225 2.90 3.64 20.10
N ASP A 226 3.93 2.84 20.35
CA ASP A 226 4.81 2.33 19.28
C ASP A 226 4.02 1.55 18.21
N SER A 227 3.02 0.76 18.63
CA SER A 227 2.16 -0.04 17.74
C SER A 227 1.17 0.79 16.92
N ALA A 228 0.90 2.04 17.30
CA ALA A 228 0.00 2.92 16.56
C ALA A 228 0.67 3.59 15.35
N THR A 229 1.98 3.41 15.15
CA THR A 229 2.75 3.98 14.03
C THR A 229 2.01 3.92 12.69
N PRO A 230 1.61 2.75 12.14
CA PRO A 230 0.94 2.70 10.84
C PRO A 230 -0.42 3.41 10.84
N SER A 231 -1.21 3.26 11.91
CA SER A 231 -2.52 3.93 12.02
C SER A 231 -2.39 5.45 12.13
N TYR A 232 -1.36 5.92 12.83
CA TYR A 232 -1.06 7.34 12.96
C TYR A 232 -0.61 7.92 11.62
N MET A 233 0.30 7.25 10.91
CA MET A 233 0.72 7.65 9.56
C MET A 233 -0.48 7.79 8.61
N LYS A 234 -1.41 6.81 8.63
CA LYS A 234 -2.68 6.90 7.87
C LYS A 234 -3.55 8.08 8.31
N LYS A 235 -3.66 8.33 9.62
CA LYS A 235 -4.47 9.44 10.18
C LYS A 235 -3.95 10.81 9.75
N ILE A 236 -2.63 11.02 9.77
CA ILE A 236 -2.02 12.30 9.39
C ILE A 236 -1.91 12.48 7.87
N GLY A 237 -2.05 11.41 7.10
CA GLY A 237 -1.89 11.41 5.66
C GLY A 237 -0.41 11.52 5.28
N GLN A 238 0.02 12.72 4.88
CA GLN A 238 1.38 12.91 4.38
C GLN A 238 2.41 13.00 5.52
N VAL A 239 3.16 11.93 5.74
CA VAL A 239 4.43 11.95 6.49
C VAL A 239 5.55 12.29 5.50
N HIS A 240 6.43 13.23 5.84
CA HIS A 240 7.51 13.66 4.92
C HIS A 240 8.80 12.91 5.16
N CYS A 241 9.12 12.58 6.41
CA CYS A 241 10.24 11.72 6.74
C CYS A 241 10.12 11.15 8.16
N ALA A 242 10.84 10.08 8.42
CA ALA A 242 11.27 9.70 9.75
C ALA A 242 12.75 10.06 9.93
N VAL A 243 13.11 10.60 11.09
CA VAL A 243 14.49 10.87 11.51
C VAL A 243 14.77 10.16 12.82
N VAL A 244 15.80 9.33 12.86
CA VAL A 244 16.17 8.51 14.03
C VAL A 244 17.65 8.67 14.35
N GLY A 245 18.06 8.33 15.58
CA GLY A 245 19.49 8.28 15.93
C GLY A 245 20.16 6.98 15.50
N ALA A 246 21.38 6.80 15.96
CA ALA A 246 22.11 5.55 15.88
C ALA A 246 22.91 5.33 17.17
N ASP A 247 23.06 4.07 17.58
CA ASP A 247 24.03 3.65 18.59
C ASP A 247 25.30 3.09 17.93
N ARG A 248 25.15 2.48 16.75
CA ARG A 248 26.28 2.00 15.93
C ARG A 248 25.85 1.87 14.47
N VAL A 249 26.71 2.26 13.53
CA VAL A 249 26.49 2.09 12.09
C VAL A 249 27.64 1.27 11.51
N ALA A 250 27.34 0.13 10.91
CA ALA A 250 28.34 -0.72 10.25
C ALA A 250 28.78 -0.11 8.91
N LYS A 251 29.88 -0.61 8.36
CA LYS A 251 30.47 -0.11 7.11
C LYS A 251 29.52 -0.15 5.89
N ASN A 252 28.63 -1.13 5.82
CA ASN A 252 27.60 -1.24 4.78
C ASN A 252 26.38 -0.31 4.99
N GLY A 253 26.33 0.43 6.09
CA GLY A 253 25.21 1.32 6.47
C GLY A 253 24.16 0.69 7.39
N ASP A 254 24.25 -0.61 7.70
CA ASP A 254 23.34 -1.23 8.67
C ASP A 254 23.47 -0.52 10.02
N THR A 255 22.33 -0.13 10.57
CA THR A 255 22.29 0.75 11.73
C THR A 255 21.64 0.04 12.91
N ALA A 256 22.39 -0.15 13.99
CA ALA A 256 21.82 -0.50 15.28
C ALA A 256 21.33 0.76 16.00
N ASN A 257 20.08 0.75 16.42
CA ASN A 257 19.46 1.80 17.22
C ASN A 257 18.40 1.20 18.15
N LYS A 258 17.80 2.02 19.00
CA LYS A 258 16.76 1.60 19.97
C LYS A 258 15.71 0.68 19.35
N ILE A 259 15.36 -0.40 20.05
CA ILE A 259 14.30 -1.33 19.66
C ILE A 259 13.03 -0.58 19.21
N GLY A 260 12.47 -0.99 18.09
CA GLY A 260 11.39 -0.30 17.38
C GLY A 260 11.85 0.56 16.20
N THR A 261 13.16 0.78 16.03
CA THR A 261 13.69 1.54 14.88
C THR A 261 13.47 0.79 13.58
N TYR A 262 13.79 -0.51 13.56
CA TYR A 262 13.52 -1.37 12.41
C TYR A 262 12.01 -1.44 12.12
N HIS A 263 11.17 -1.51 13.16
CA HIS A 263 9.71 -1.45 13.01
C HIS A 263 9.24 -0.16 12.33
N LEU A 264 9.76 1.01 12.73
CA LEU A 264 9.44 2.27 12.08
C LEU A 264 9.94 2.31 10.62
N ALA A 265 11.15 1.81 10.35
CA ALA A 265 11.72 1.76 9.00
C ALA A 265 10.88 0.90 8.04
N LEU A 266 10.35 -0.23 8.51
CA LEU A 266 9.44 -1.08 7.73
C LEU A 266 8.15 -0.33 7.33
N HIS A 267 7.53 0.39 8.27
CA HIS A 267 6.34 1.20 7.96
C HIS A 267 6.64 2.36 7.02
N CYS A 268 7.79 3.01 7.19
CA CYS A 268 8.27 4.04 6.26
C CYS A 268 8.43 3.49 4.85
N ARG A 269 9.10 2.34 4.69
CA ARG A 269 9.26 1.68 3.39
C ARG A 269 7.92 1.31 2.77
N TYR A 270 7.00 0.80 3.58
CA TYR A 270 5.66 0.42 3.14
C TYR A 270 4.85 1.62 2.63
N MET A 271 4.97 2.79 3.26
CA MET A 271 4.23 4.00 2.90
C MET A 271 4.99 4.96 1.98
N GLY A 272 6.18 4.60 1.50
CA GLY A 272 6.99 5.47 0.64
C GLY A 272 7.57 6.70 1.36
N VAL A 273 7.79 6.60 2.67
CA VAL A 273 8.30 7.70 3.50
C VAL A 273 9.82 7.59 3.62
N PRO A 274 10.58 8.65 3.29
CA PRO A 274 12.02 8.71 3.54
C PRO A 274 12.40 8.45 4.99
N PHE A 275 13.40 7.61 5.22
CA PHE A 275 13.89 7.22 6.54
C PHE A 275 15.37 7.62 6.69
N TYR A 276 15.65 8.60 7.56
CA TYR A 276 17.01 9.11 7.77
C TYR A 276 17.56 8.68 9.12
N VAL A 277 18.81 8.24 9.11
CA VAL A 277 19.59 7.96 10.32
C VAL A 277 20.51 9.14 10.59
N ALA A 278 20.48 9.69 11.80
CA ALA A 278 21.31 10.79 12.25
C ALA A 278 22.43 10.25 13.14
N SER A 279 23.65 10.20 12.61
CA SER A 279 24.80 9.54 13.22
C SER A 279 26.07 10.38 13.06
N PRO A 280 26.68 10.87 14.15
CA PRO A 280 27.99 11.51 14.09
C PRO A 280 29.04 10.55 13.53
N THR A 281 30.10 11.06 12.90
CA THR A 281 31.13 10.17 12.32
C THR A 281 31.81 9.26 13.36
N THR A 282 31.83 9.66 14.63
CA THR A 282 32.33 8.86 15.75
C THR A 282 31.47 7.64 16.11
N THR A 283 30.26 7.54 15.56
CA THR A 283 29.31 6.41 15.74
C THR A 283 29.39 5.41 14.57
N LEU A 284 30.14 5.75 13.52
CA LEU A 284 30.41 4.87 12.38
C LEU A 284 31.53 3.89 12.76
N ASP A 285 31.23 2.60 12.71
CA ASP A 285 32.14 1.52 13.04
C ASP A 285 32.68 0.90 11.74
N LEU A 286 33.91 1.25 11.38
CA LEU A 286 34.54 0.81 10.13
C LEU A 286 35.16 -0.59 10.23
N GLU A 287 35.19 -1.18 11.43
CA GLU A 287 35.79 -2.50 11.69
C GLU A 287 34.79 -3.64 11.45
N ILE A 288 33.48 -3.34 11.46
CA ILE A 288 32.41 -4.31 11.18
C ILE A 288 31.84 -4.10 9.78
N GLU A 289 31.69 -5.18 9.03
CA GLU A 289 31.24 -5.12 7.64
C GLU A 289 29.72 -5.00 7.54
N THR A 290 28.99 -5.67 8.43
CA THR A 290 27.51 -5.70 8.40
C THR A 290 26.89 -5.63 9.79
N GLY A 291 25.59 -5.35 9.85
CA GLY A 291 24.84 -5.32 11.09
C GLY A 291 24.74 -6.67 11.81
N ALA A 292 25.02 -7.79 11.13
CA ALA A 292 25.02 -9.13 11.73
C ALA A 292 26.10 -9.33 12.80
N GLU A 293 27.16 -8.50 12.78
CA GLU A 293 28.26 -8.54 13.74
C GLU A 293 27.96 -7.72 15.02
N ILE A 294 26.85 -6.96 15.02
CA ILE A 294 26.47 -6.14 16.16
C ILE A 294 25.79 -7.02 17.22
N VAL A 295 26.46 -7.16 18.37
CA VAL A 295 25.89 -7.84 19.54
C VAL A 295 24.81 -6.95 20.18
N ILE A 296 23.58 -7.44 20.20
CA ILE A 296 22.44 -6.72 20.78
C ILE A 296 22.41 -6.91 22.29
N GLU A 297 22.44 -5.80 23.03
CA GLU A 297 22.25 -5.78 24.49
C GLU A 297 20.83 -6.27 24.83
N GLU A 298 20.73 -7.36 25.59
CA GLU A 298 19.48 -7.76 26.24
C GLU A 298 19.47 -7.27 27.70
N ARG A 299 18.38 -6.62 28.08
CA ARG A 299 18.22 -6.00 29.41
C ARG A 299 17.40 -6.85 30.36
N PRO A 300 17.52 -6.62 31.69
CA PRO A 300 16.77 -7.36 32.68
C PRO A 300 15.26 -7.39 32.40
N ALA A 301 14.64 -8.56 32.62
CA ALA A 301 13.22 -8.80 32.42
C ALA A 301 12.30 -7.80 33.15
N ASP A 302 12.72 -7.35 34.34
CA ASP A 302 11.94 -6.46 35.20
C ASP A 302 11.67 -5.09 34.57
N GLU A 303 12.55 -4.59 33.69
CA GLU A 303 12.31 -3.34 32.97
C GLU A 303 11.05 -3.44 32.09
N LEU A 304 10.91 -4.55 31.35
CA LEU A 304 9.72 -4.80 30.54
C LEU A 304 8.51 -5.16 31.41
N ARG A 305 8.67 -6.04 32.40
CA ARG A 305 7.56 -6.48 33.26
C ARG A 305 6.90 -5.32 34.01
N GLN A 306 7.69 -4.50 34.68
CA GLN A 306 7.17 -3.38 35.46
C GLN A 306 6.48 -2.36 34.55
N ALA A 307 7.13 -2.00 33.45
CA ALA A 307 6.62 -0.95 32.60
C ALA A 307 5.42 -1.41 31.73
N SER A 308 5.21 -2.73 31.57
CA SER A 308 4.01 -3.32 30.95
C SER A 308 2.96 -3.76 31.98
N ASN A 309 3.22 -3.60 33.28
CA ASN A 309 2.40 -4.17 34.36
C ASN A 309 2.12 -5.68 34.18
N ALA A 310 3.11 -6.44 33.74
CA ALA A 310 3.02 -7.86 33.43
C ALA A 310 3.23 -8.74 34.69
N PRO A 311 2.75 -10.00 34.70
CA PRO A 311 2.98 -10.93 35.80
C PRO A 311 4.49 -11.06 36.16
N PRO A 312 4.89 -11.04 37.44
CA PRO A 312 6.31 -11.02 37.83
C PRO A 312 7.16 -12.21 37.35
N THR A 313 6.53 -13.34 37.02
CA THR A 313 7.21 -14.58 36.65
C THR A 313 7.10 -14.91 35.16
N ILE A 314 6.48 -14.06 34.34
CA ILE A 314 6.44 -14.30 32.90
C ILE A 314 7.85 -14.12 32.32
N ASP A 315 8.21 -15.01 31.39
CA ASP A 315 9.43 -14.88 30.62
C ASP A 315 9.34 -13.68 29.68
N THR A 316 10.48 -13.04 29.43
CA THR A 316 10.55 -11.83 28.60
C THR A 316 11.70 -11.93 27.62
N TRP A 317 11.48 -11.40 26.42
CA TRP A 317 12.56 -11.04 25.51
C TRP A 317 12.66 -9.51 25.49
N ASN A 318 13.77 -8.96 25.96
CA ASN A 318 13.95 -7.52 26.17
C ASN A 318 15.24 -7.00 25.52
N PRO A 319 15.35 -7.05 24.17
CA PRO A 319 16.46 -6.44 23.46
C PRO A 319 16.37 -4.92 23.57
N ALA A 320 17.47 -4.27 23.92
CA ALA A 320 17.55 -2.81 23.99
C ALA A 320 17.64 -2.17 22.60
N PHE A 321 18.06 -2.92 21.58
CA PHE A 321 18.33 -2.42 20.24
C PHE A 321 17.81 -3.39 19.17
N ASP A 322 17.58 -2.88 17.96
CA ASP A 322 17.42 -3.67 16.75
C ASP A 322 18.35 -3.14 15.66
N VAL A 323 18.52 -3.92 14.58
CA VAL A 323 19.31 -3.52 13.41
C VAL A 323 18.37 -3.19 12.28
N THR A 324 18.48 -1.96 11.77
CA THR A 324 17.81 -1.52 10.54
C THR A 324 18.75 -1.76 9.36
N PRO A 325 18.37 -2.63 8.40
CA PRO A 325 19.16 -2.87 7.21
C PRO A 325 19.32 -1.61 6.36
N ALA A 326 20.50 -1.43 5.77
CA ALA A 326 20.82 -0.30 4.89
C ALA A 326 19.78 -0.09 3.78
N SER A 327 19.18 -1.16 3.27
CA SER A 327 18.16 -1.10 2.21
C SER A 327 16.87 -0.36 2.58
N LEU A 328 16.64 -0.09 3.87
CA LEU A 328 15.49 0.69 4.36
C LEU A 328 15.86 2.15 4.69
N ILE A 329 17.14 2.51 4.61
CA ILE A 329 17.65 3.82 4.99
C ILE A 329 17.79 4.68 3.72
N THR A 330 17.16 5.85 3.73
CA THR A 330 17.27 6.83 2.63
C THR A 330 18.61 7.56 2.65
N GLY A 331 19.12 7.88 3.83
CA GLY A 331 20.44 8.51 3.98
C GLY A 331 20.91 8.53 5.44
N ILE A 332 22.22 8.58 5.62
CA ILE A 332 22.88 8.68 6.93
C ILE A 332 23.45 10.10 7.06
N VAL A 333 22.88 10.88 7.97
CA VAL A 333 23.22 12.29 8.20
C VAL A 333 24.32 12.38 9.25
N THR A 334 25.44 13.01 8.89
CA THR A 334 26.60 13.24 9.74
C THR A 334 26.90 14.74 9.85
N GLU A 335 27.85 15.13 10.69
CA GLU A 335 28.36 16.50 10.75
C GLU A 335 29.22 16.91 9.54
N LYS A 336 29.56 15.97 8.65
CA LYS A 336 30.31 16.22 7.41
C LYS A 336 29.42 16.31 6.16
N GLY A 337 28.13 15.97 6.28
CA GLY A 337 27.19 15.87 5.16
C GLY A 337 26.29 14.64 5.28
N VAL A 338 25.64 14.27 4.18
CA VAL A 338 24.73 13.12 4.13
C VAL A 338 25.29 12.03 3.22
N ILE A 339 25.41 10.82 3.75
CA ILE A 339 25.77 9.63 3.00
C ILE A 339 24.50 9.09 2.35
N TYR A 340 24.49 9.02 1.02
CA TYR A 340 23.41 8.42 0.25
C TYR A 340 23.86 7.09 -0.36
N PRO A 341 22.94 6.14 -0.57
CA PRO A 341 23.26 4.93 -1.30
C PRO A 341 23.55 5.25 -2.78
N ASP A 342 24.41 4.46 -3.40
CA ASP A 342 24.66 4.51 -4.85
C ASP A 342 23.45 3.99 -5.66
N SER A 343 23.57 3.98 -6.99
CA SER A 343 22.51 3.48 -7.87
C SER A 343 22.19 1.99 -7.70
N SER A 344 23.04 1.23 -7.01
CA SER A 344 22.82 -0.17 -6.64
C SER A 344 22.19 -0.34 -5.25
N GLY A 345 21.95 0.77 -4.53
CA GLY A 345 21.37 0.78 -3.19
C GLY A 345 22.38 0.55 -2.07
N LYS A 346 23.69 0.72 -2.32
CA LYS A 346 24.75 0.47 -1.33
C LYS A 346 25.34 1.76 -0.78
N PHE A 347 25.60 1.80 0.52
CA PHE A 347 26.34 2.88 1.16
C PHE A 347 27.84 2.62 1.08
N ASP A 348 28.62 3.67 0.83
CA ASP A 348 30.08 3.65 0.95
C ASP A 348 30.53 4.63 2.04
N VAL A 349 30.50 4.15 3.28
CA VAL A 349 30.84 4.94 4.46
C VAL A 349 32.32 5.34 4.44
N VAL A 350 33.20 4.45 3.96
CA VAL A 350 34.66 4.69 3.91
C VAL A 350 34.98 5.79 2.91
N GLN A 351 34.44 5.71 1.70
CA GLN A 351 34.65 6.72 0.67
C GLN A 351 34.09 8.08 1.09
N PHE A 352 32.91 8.11 1.71
CA PHE A 352 32.35 9.35 2.23
C PHE A 352 33.25 10.00 3.30
N LEU A 353 33.81 9.22 4.22
CA LEU A 353 34.71 9.76 5.24
C LEU A 353 36.02 10.30 4.65
N ALA A 354 36.49 9.72 3.55
CA ALA A 354 37.67 10.19 2.81
C ALA A 354 37.37 11.46 1.98
N ASP A 355 36.23 11.51 1.30
CA ASP A 355 35.80 12.64 0.48
C ASP A 355 34.26 12.82 0.53
N PRO A 356 33.74 13.64 1.46
CA PRO A 356 32.31 13.90 1.56
C PRO A 356 31.71 14.56 0.31
N SER A 357 32.52 15.22 -0.52
CA SER A 357 32.04 15.87 -1.76
C SER A 357 31.72 14.87 -2.88
N SER A 358 32.22 13.64 -2.74
CA SER A 358 31.96 12.53 -3.67
C SER A 358 30.64 11.80 -3.42
N ALA A 359 29.89 12.20 -2.38
CA ALA A 359 28.60 11.59 -2.04
C ALA A 359 27.63 11.61 -3.23
N PRO A 360 26.91 10.49 -3.50
CA PRO A 360 25.86 10.48 -4.51
C PRO A 360 24.79 11.55 -4.24
N ALA A 361 24.06 11.93 -5.29
CA ALA A 361 22.87 12.76 -5.12
C ALA A 361 21.81 12.01 -4.28
N PRO A 362 20.89 12.72 -3.61
CA PRO A 362 19.81 12.09 -2.87
C PRO A 362 19.03 11.12 -3.77
N PRO A 363 18.66 9.93 -3.28
CA PRO A 363 17.82 9.01 -4.03
C PRO A 363 16.44 9.64 -4.28
N PRO A 364 15.69 9.16 -5.31
CA PRO A 364 14.30 9.54 -5.46
C PRO A 364 13.48 9.15 -4.23
N LEU A 365 12.30 9.78 -4.07
CA LEU A 365 11.38 9.40 -3.01
C LEU A 365 11.08 7.88 -3.08
N PRO A 366 11.04 7.17 -1.94
CA PRO A 366 10.74 5.75 -1.94
C PRO A 366 9.34 5.52 -2.53
N THR A 367 9.23 4.60 -3.50
CA THR A 367 7.92 4.20 -4.02
C THR A 367 7.16 3.48 -2.91
N PRO A 368 5.96 3.97 -2.51
CA PRO A 368 5.10 3.26 -1.56
C PRO A 368 4.84 1.82 -2.03
N LEU A 369 4.72 0.88 -1.09
CA LEU A 369 4.21 -0.48 -1.40
C LEU A 369 2.68 -0.50 -1.44
N LEU A 370 2.03 0.56 -0.96
CA LEU A 370 0.63 0.90 -1.24
C LEU A 370 0.59 2.33 -1.79
N ALA A 371 0.21 2.51 -3.05
CA ALA A 371 0.05 3.84 -3.59
C ALA A 371 -1.02 4.67 -2.84
N PRO A 372 -0.82 6.00 -2.71
CA PRO A 372 -1.92 6.90 -2.38
C PRO A 372 -3.03 6.76 -3.43
N PRO A 373 -4.29 7.09 -3.12
CA PRO A 373 -5.38 6.97 -4.08
C PRO A 373 -5.03 7.76 -5.35
N SER A 374 -4.87 7.03 -6.45
CA SER A 374 -4.69 7.58 -7.79
C SER A 374 -5.76 8.62 -8.10
N ASP A 375 -5.33 9.79 -8.61
CA ASP A 375 -6.23 10.72 -9.28
C ASP A 375 -6.90 9.96 -10.43
N LEU A 376 -8.22 10.14 -10.57
CA LEU A 376 -8.96 9.55 -11.67
C LEU A 376 -8.43 10.09 -13.00
N LEU A 377 -8.15 9.18 -13.92
CA LEU A 377 -7.76 9.50 -15.27
C LEU A 377 -8.88 10.26 -15.98
N THR A 378 -8.47 11.17 -16.83
CA THR A 378 -9.32 12.03 -17.68
C THR A 378 -8.77 12.01 -19.09
N THR A 379 -9.56 12.42 -20.07
CA THR A 379 -9.10 12.56 -21.47
C THR A 379 -7.86 13.44 -21.62
N SER A 380 -7.61 14.39 -20.70
CA SER A 380 -6.42 15.22 -20.69
C SER A 380 -5.19 14.58 -20.02
N THR A 381 -5.37 13.64 -19.10
CA THR A 381 -4.28 13.04 -18.30
C THR A 381 -3.83 11.67 -18.83
N VAL A 382 -4.71 10.92 -19.49
CA VAL A 382 -4.41 9.60 -20.07
C VAL A 382 -3.20 9.62 -21.04
N PRO A 383 -3.02 10.61 -21.94
CA PRO A 383 -1.82 10.69 -22.78
C PRO A 383 -0.50 10.69 -22.00
N SER A 384 -0.45 11.44 -20.89
CA SER A 384 0.72 11.50 -20.02
C SER A 384 0.93 10.18 -19.28
N TYR A 385 -0.15 9.56 -18.79
CA TYR A 385 -0.12 8.25 -18.15
C TYR A 385 0.45 7.16 -19.08
N ILE A 386 0.03 7.12 -20.34
CA ILE A 386 0.58 6.20 -21.35
C ILE A 386 2.07 6.45 -21.58
N CYS A 387 2.49 7.71 -21.63
CA CYS A 387 3.91 8.06 -21.84
C CYS A 387 4.79 7.59 -20.68
N SER A 388 4.30 7.64 -19.43
CA SER A 388 4.98 7.08 -18.26
C SER A 388 5.09 5.56 -18.29
N ASN A 389 4.28 4.87 -19.11
CA ASN A 389 4.21 3.41 -19.21
C ASN A 389 4.66 2.88 -20.60
N LEU A 390 5.47 3.64 -21.35
CA LEU A 390 5.84 3.29 -22.74
C LEU A 390 6.61 1.97 -22.87
N SER A 391 7.37 1.56 -21.85
CA SER A 391 8.06 0.27 -21.86
C SER A 391 7.08 -0.89 -22.05
N SER A 392 5.96 -0.87 -21.33
CA SER A 392 4.93 -1.91 -21.35
C SER A 392 4.09 -1.91 -22.64
N VAL A 393 3.99 -0.78 -23.34
CA VAL A 393 3.20 -0.63 -24.57
C VAL A 393 4.04 -0.43 -25.83
N SER A 394 5.33 -0.76 -25.77
CA SER A 394 6.30 -0.58 -26.85
C SER A 394 5.93 -1.31 -28.15
N ALA A 395 5.14 -2.38 -28.07
CA ALA A 395 4.59 -3.09 -29.22
C ALA A 395 3.61 -2.23 -30.05
N VAL A 396 2.96 -1.26 -29.41
CA VAL A 396 1.96 -0.40 -30.04
C VAL A 396 2.54 1.00 -30.28
N PHE A 397 3.05 1.66 -29.25
CA PHE A 397 3.63 3.00 -29.36
C PHE A 397 5.15 2.97 -29.24
N PRO A 398 5.90 3.67 -30.13
CA PRO A 398 7.36 3.73 -30.03
C PRO A 398 7.80 4.47 -28.77
N SER A 399 9.01 4.17 -28.28
CA SER A 399 9.59 4.82 -27.10
C SER A 399 9.77 6.35 -27.24
N SER A 400 9.69 6.87 -28.47
CA SER A 400 9.73 8.31 -28.78
C SER A 400 8.37 9.01 -28.69
N THR A 401 7.29 8.30 -28.36
CA THR A 401 5.94 8.87 -28.23
C THR A 401 5.89 9.90 -27.10
N THR A 402 5.23 11.03 -27.36
CA THR A 402 5.04 12.12 -26.39
C THR A 402 3.56 12.36 -26.12
N PRO A 403 3.18 12.98 -24.98
CA PRO A 403 1.76 13.19 -24.66
C PRO A 403 1.01 14.00 -25.73
N SER A 404 1.67 14.98 -26.37
CA SER A 404 1.09 15.79 -27.45
C SER A 404 0.94 15.07 -28.79
N SER A 405 1.50 13.86 -28.92
CA SER A 405 1.33 12.98 -30.07
C SER A 405 0.16 12.01 -29.92
N LEU A 406 -0.48 11.98 -28.75
CA LEU A 406 -1.61 11.11 -28.44
C LEU A 406 -2.89 11.93 -28.22
N THR A 407 -4.02 11.36 -28.59
CA THR A 407 -5.34 11.83 -28.20
C THR A 407 -6.03 10.75 -27.39
N ALA A 408 -6.88 11.15 -26.43
CA ALA A 408 -7.68 10.23 -25.64
C ALA A 408 -9.16 10.61 -25.72
N GLU A 409 -10.00 9.60 -25.86
CA GLU A 409 -11.45 9.70 -25.91
C GLU A 409 -12.04 8.78 -24.85
N GLU A 410 -12.94 9.28 -24.01
CA GLU A 410 -13.63 8.45 -23.03
C GLU A 410 -14.78 7.67 -23.70
N ILE A 411 -14.84 6.37 -23.45
CA ILE A 411 -15.98 5.54 -23.84
C ILE A 411 -17.08 5.70 -22.79
N ASN A 412 -18.10 6.45 -23.16
CA ASN A 412 -19.29 6.68 -22.35
C ASN A 412 -20.26 5.50 -22.53
N GLY A 413 -20.22 4.55 -21.61
CA GLY A 413 -21.08 3.35 -21.64
C GLY A 413 -20.90 2.42 -20.43
N GLY A 414 -19.74 2.46 -19.77
CA GLY A 414 -19.50 1.68 -18.54
C GLY A 414 -20.15 2.28 -17.29
N ASN A 415 -20.82 1.44 -16.49
CA ASN A 415 -21.45 1.83 -15.22
C ASN A 415 -20.50 1.85 -14.02
N LEU A 416 -19.42 1.06 -14.08
CA LEU A 416 -18.50 0.84 -12.95
C LEU A 416 -17.15 1.55 -13.12
N ASN A 417 -16.56 1.47 -14.31
CA ASN A 417 -15.16 1.84 -14.56
C ASN A 417 -15.06 2.97 -15.59
N TYR A 418 -13.97 3.74 -15.52
CA TYR A 418 -13.59 4.66 -16.59
C TYR A 418 -12.87 3.87 -17.69
N ALA A 419 -13.17 4.20 -18.94
CA ALA A 419 -12.63 3.52 -20.11
C ALA A 419 -12.25 4.56 -21.16
N PHE A 420 -11.05 4.44 -21.73
CA PHE A 420 -10.52 5.39 -22.70
C PHE A 420 -9.93 4.67 -23.91
N VAL A 421 -10.14 5.25 -25.09
CA VAL A 421 -9.36 4.92 -26.29
C VAL A 421 -8.26 5.95 -26.43
N VAL A 422 -7.02 5.50 -26.56
CA VAL A 422 -5.87 6.36 -26.81
C VAL A 422 -5.38 6.12 -28.22
N LYS A 423 -5.29 7.17 -29.04
CA LYS A 423 -4.89 7.09 -30.45
C LYS A 423 -3.63 7.91 -30.69
N SER A 424 -2.70 7.37 -31.47
CA SER A 424 -1.55 8.13 -31.97
C SER A 424 -1.86 8.81 -33.30
N LYS A 425 -1.03 9.78 -33.71
CA LYS A 425 -1.14 10.44 -35.02
C LYS A 425 -0.99 9.47 -36.19
N GLU A 426 -0.29 8.36 -35.99
CA GLU A 426 -0.06 7.30 -36.97
C GLU A 426 -1.20 6.28 -37.05
N GLY A 427 -2.31 6.50 -36.31
CA GLY A 427 -3.51 5.67 -36.35
C GLY A 427 -3.46 4.42 -35.48
N LYS A 428 -2.39 4.21 -34.70
CA LYS A 428 -2.34 3.12 -33.72
C LYS A 428 -3.15 3.47 -32.48
N SER A 429 -3.75 2.47 -31.84
CA SER A 429 -4.67 2.69 -30.73
C SER A 429 -4.51 1.69 -29.59
N LEU A 430 -4.81 2.12 -28.36
CA LEU A 430 -4.86 1.31 -27.14
C LEU A 430 -6.15 1.59 -26.37
N PHE A 431 -6.54 0.64 -25.52
CA PHE A 431 -7.63 0.80 -24.58
C PHE A 431 -7.08 0.89 -23.16
N VAL A 432 -7.62 1.80 -22.35
CA VAL A 432 -7.23 1.99 -20.94
C VAL A 432 -8.48 1.91 -20.07
N LYS A 433 -8.45 1.10 -19.02
CA LYS A 433 -9.56 0.94 -18.07
C LYS A 433 -9.07 1.24 -16.66
N GLN A 434 -9.82 2.03 -15.89
CA GLN A 434 -9.49 2.36 -14.49
C GLN A 434 -10.70 2.17 -13.57
N ALA A 435 -10.47 1.55 -12.41
CA ALA A 435 -11.46 1.40 -11.35
C ALA A 435 -11.44 2.58 -10.35
N PRO A 436 -12.52 3.37 -10.24
CA PRO A 436 -12.72 4.30 -9.10
C PRO A 436 -13.06 3.57 -7.79
N ASP A 437 -12.95 4.22 -6.63
CA ASP A 437 -13.38 3.71 -5.31
C ASP A 437 -14.90 3.84 -5.05
N PHE A 438 -15.67 4.00 -6.14
CA PHE A 438 -17.11 4.17 -6.13
C PHE A 438 -17.73 3.64 -7.44
N VAL A 439 -19.05 3.49 -7.47
CA VAL A 439 -19.80 3.14 -8.68
C VAL A 439 -19.93 4.37 -9.58
N LYS A 440 -19.26 4.37 -10.75
CA LYS A 440 -19.18 5.53 -11.66
C LYS A 440 -20.55 6.17 -11.95
N CYS A 441 -21.58 5.39 -12.25
CA CYS A 441 -22.90 5.92 -12.58
C CYS A 441 -23.72 6.43 -11.37
N LEU A 442 -23.38 6.04 -10.14
CA LEU A 442 -24.06 6.46 -8.92
C LEU A 442 -23.30 7.59 -8.17
N GLY A 443 -22.04 7.82 -8.51
CA GLY A 443 -21.20 8.86 -7.92
C GLY A 443 -20.45 8.43 -6.66
N LYS A 444 -19.68 9.36 -6.08
CA LYS A 444 -18.67 9.10 -5.04
C LYS A 444 -19.20 8.53 -3.73
N ASP A 445 -20.50 8.69 -3.48
CA ASP A 445 -21.16 8.21 -2.26
C ASP A 445 -21.47 6.72 -2.32
N ALA A 446 -21.60 6.15 -3.52
CA ALA A 446 -21.80 4.72 -3.74
C ALA A 446 -20.45 3.99 -3.74
N LYS A 447 -19.86 3.79 -2.57
CA LYS A 447 -18.53 3.18 -2.41
C LYS A 447 -18.44 1.78 -3.01
N LEU A 448 -17.35 1.52 -3.73
CA LEU A 448 -17.02 0.23 -4.32
C LEU A 448 -15.50 0.07 -4.40
N HIS A 449 -14.99 -1.04 -3.88
CA HIS A 449 -13.55 -1.34 -3.80
C HIS A 449 -12.87 -1.33 -5.17
N LYS A 450 -11.67 -0.69 -5.26
CA LYS A 450 -10.92 -0.53 -6.52
C LYS A 450 -10.26 -1.84 -6.97
N GLU A 451 -9.94 -2.69 -6.00
CA GLU A 451 -9.28 -4.00 -6.12
C GLU A 451 -10.07 -4.99 -7.03
N ARG A 452 -11.31 -4.64 -7.41
CA ARG A 452 -12.02 -5.33 -8.48
C ARG A 452 -11.24 -5.33 -9.80
N MET A 453 -10.40 -4.33 -10.06
CA MET A 453 -9.60 -4.31 -11.28
C MET A 453 -8.50 -5.38 -11.25
N GLU A 454 -7.91 -5.63 -10.09
CA GLU A 454 -6.99 -6.76 -9.89
C GLU A 454 -7.68 -8.09 -10.21
N LEU A 455 -8.92 -8.27 -9.75
CA LEU A 455 -9.71 -9.47 -10.06
C LEU A 455 -9.95 -9.63 -11.57
N GLU A 456 -10.21 -8.53 -12.28
CA GLU A 456 -10.40 -8.52 -13.73
C GLU A 456 -9.15 -9.03 -14.45
N VAL A 457 -8.00 -8.42 -14.15
CA VAL A 457 -6.72 -8.76 -14.76
C VAL A 457 -6.32 -10.20 -14.42
N LYS A 458 -6.48 -10.59 -13.15
CA LYS A 458 -6.19 -11.96 -12.70
C LYS A 458 -7.06 -13.00 -13.42
N THR A 459 -8.28 -12.63 -13.79
CA THR A 459 -9.17 -13.50 -14.57
C THR A 459 -8.63 -13.73 -15.98
N PHE A 460 -8.13 -12.69 -16.65
CA PHE A 460 -7.43 -12.85 -17.94
C PHE A 460 -6.26 -13.82 -17.83
N GLU A 461 -5.40 -13.64 -16.82
CA GLU A 461 -4.23 -14.48 -16.60
C GLU A 461 -4.62 -15.93 -16.33
N THR A 462 -5.62 -16.14 -15.49
CA THR A 462 -6.11 -17.48 -15.12
C THR A 462 -6.66 -18.22 -16.32
N TRP A 463 -7.47 -17.57 -17.17
CA TRP A 463 -7.97 -18.22 -18.38
C TRP A 463 -6.87 -18.62 -19.35
N LEU A 464 -5.82 -17.81 -19.47
CA LEU A 464 -4.65 -18.15 -20.27
C LEU A 464 -3.88 -19.34 -19.70
N GLU A 465 -3.86 -19.49 -18.38
CA GLU A 465 -3.22 -20.61 -17.68
C GLU A 465 -4.02 -21.92 -17.82
N ILE A 466 -5.30 -21.92 -17.45
CA ILE A 466 -6.10 -23.15 -17.34
C ILE A 466 -6.77 -23.55 -18.65
N SER A 467 -6.92 -22.61 -19.58
CA SER A 467 -7.47 -22.87 -20.90
C SER A 467 -6.71 -22.09 -21.96
N PRO A 468 -5.46 -22.48 -22.31
CA PRO A 468 -4.65 -21.76 -23.31
C PRO A 468 -5.35 -21.59 -24.67
N ALA A 469 -6.25 -22.51 -25.03
CA ALA A 469 -7.08 -22.42 -26.24
C ALA A 469 -8.06 -21.24 -26.23
N SER A 470 -8.40 -20.70 -25.04
CA SER A 470 -9.25 -19.53 -24.87
C SER A 470 -8.55 -18.21 -25.27
N SER A 471 -7.22 -18.19 -25.36
CA SER A 471 -6.40 -17.00 -25.64
C SER A 471 -6.84 -16.23 -26.89
N LYS A 472 -7.29 -16.93 -27.94
CA LYS A 472 -7.79 -16.30 -29.18
C LYS A 472 -9.04 -15.43 -28.95
N TYR A 473 -9.81 -15.70 -27.90
CA TYR A 473 -11.02 -14.97 -27.52
C TYR A 473 -10.80 -13.87 -26.49
N LEU A 474 -9.59 -13.69 -25.97
CA LEU A 474 -9.27 -12.63 -25.01
C LEU A 474 -8.48 -11.52 -25.70
N PRO A 475 -8.74 -10.22 -25.42
CA PRO A 475 -7.84 -9.14 -25.78
C PRO A 475 -6.48 -9.32 -25.10
N LYS A 476 -5.43 -8.81 -25.73
CA LYS A 476 -4.10 -8.76 -25.11
C LYS A 476 -4.05 -7.67 -24.03
N ILE A 477 -3.67 -8.04 -22.80
CA ILE A 477 -3.30 -7.09 -21.75
C ILE A 477 -1.81 -6.70 -21.94
N TYR A 478 -1.52 -5.40 -21.95
CA TYR A 478 -0.16 -4.87 -22.11
C TYR A 478 0.47 -4.48 -20.78
N ASN A 479 -0.33 -3.96 -19.84
CA ASN A 479 0.16 -3.51 -18.55
C ASN A 479 -0.99 -3.52 -17.53
N PHE A 480 -0.68 -3.83 -16.29
CA PHE A 480 -1.54 -3.53 -15.16
C PHE A 480 -0.76 -2.70 -14.14
N ASP A 481 -1.24 -1.50 -13.89
CA ASP A 481 -0.72 -0.57 -12.89
C ASP A 481 -1.57 -0.75 -11.63
N VAL A 482 -1.05 -1.56 -10.70
CA VAL A 482 -1.67 -1.88 -9.41
C VAL A 482 -1.91 -0.61 -8.59
N ASP A 483 -0.97 0.34 -8.64
CA ASP A 483 -1.04 1.59 -7.89
C ASP A 483 -2.21 2.47 -8.35
N ASN A 484 -2.47 2.49 -9.66
CA ASN A 484 -3.56 3.25 -10.27
C ASN A 484 -4.84 2.46 -10.49
N GLU A 485 -4.86 1.16 -10.18
CA GLU A 485 -5.96 0.23 -10.48
C GLU A 485 -6.42 0.38 -11.92
N THR A 486 -5.42 0.41 -12.81
CA THR A 486 -5.56 0.76 -14.22
C THR A 486 -4.83 -0.26 -15.08
N PHE A 487 -5.53 -0.88 -16.03
CA PHE A 487 -4.86 -1.69 -17.03
C PHE A 487 -4.93 -1.08 -18.43
N ILE A 488 -3.97 -1.50 -19.26
CA ILE A 488 -3.87 -1.14 -20.67
C ILE A 488 -4.03 -2.42 -21.48
N MET A 489 -4.94 -2.42 -22.46
CA MET A 489 -5.21 -3.57 -23.32
C MET A 489 -5.32 -3.21 -24.80
N GLU A 490 -5.40 -4.25 -25.63
CA GLU A 490 -5.70 -4.20 -27.07
C GLU A 490 -6.96 -3.38 -27.35
N PHE A 491 -6.85 -2.45 -28.29
CA PHE A 491 -8.02 -1.76 -28.83
C PHE A 491 -8.65 -2.57 -29.96
N LEU A 492 -9.91 -2.96 -29.77
CA LEU A 492 -10.69 -3.79 -30.70
C LEU A 492 -11.52 -2.95 -31.67
N GLY A 493 -10.89 -1.98 -32.34
CA GLY A 493 -11.58 -1.01 -33.20
C GLY A 493 -12.19 -1.58 -34.48
N ASP A 494 -11.83 -2.82 -34.84
CA ASP A 494 -12.41 -3.60 -35.94
C ASP A 494 -13.66 -4.38 -35.51
N CYS A 495 -14.02 -4.36 -34.23
CA CYS A 495 -15.14 -5.07 -33.67
C CYS A 495 -16.27 -4.10 -33.24
N GLU A 496 -17.51 -4.59 -33.22
CA GLU A 496 -18.65 -3.95 -32.57
C GLU A 496 -19.10 -4.76 -31.35
N MET A 497 -19.85 -4.12 -30.44
CA MET A 497 -20.40 -4.80 -29.27
C MET A 497 -21.55 -5.72 -29.67
N LEU A 498 -21.61 -6.94 -29.12
CA LEU A 498 -22.68 -7.90 -29.43
C LEU A 498 -24.06 -7.33 -29.05
N GLU A 499 -24.18 -6.61 -27.94
CA GLU A 499 -25.41 -5.89 -27.56
C GLU A 499 -25.91 -4.95 -28.66
N HIS A 500 -25.00 -4.15 -29.24
CA HIS A 500 -25.34 -3.23 -30.33
C HIS A 500 -25.83 -3.97 -31.58
N ARG A 501 -25.13 -5.06 -31.94
CA ARG A 501 -25.50 -5.88 -33.11
C ARG A 501 -26.87 -6.54 -32.94
N LEU A 502 -27.14 -7.10 -31.76
CA LEU A 502 -28.42 -7.73 -31.43
C LEU A 502 -29.60 -6.76 -31.60
N ILE A 503 -29.42 -5.50 -31.23
CA ILE A 503 -30.49 -4.48 -31.29
C ILE A 503 -30.65 -3.91 -32.69
N ASN A 504 -29.55 -3.57 -33.37
CA ASN A 504 -29.63 -2.78 -34.60
C ASN A 504 -29.59 -3.62 -35.89
N SER A 505 -28.92 -4.78 -35.89
CA SER A 505 -28.79 -5.61 -37.09
C SER A 505 -28.52 -7.09 -36.73
N PRO A 506 -29.53 -7.86 -36.32
CA PRO A 506 -29.37 -9.20 -35.73
C PRO A 506 -29.07 -10.31 -36.76
N THR A 507 -28.18 -10.03 -37.71
CA THR A 507 -27.64 -11.02 -38.65
C THR A 507 -26.24 -11.40 -38.21
N PHE A 508 -26.00 -12.69 -38.01
CA PHE A 508 -24.74 -13.23 -37.52
C PHE A 508 -24.14 -14.23 -38.51
N THR A 509 -22.82 -14.22 -38.68
CA THR A 509 -22.15 -15.36 -39.31
C THR A 509 -22.14 -16.55 -38.35
N PRO A 510 -22.18 -17.81 -38.86
CA PRO A 510 -22.12 -18.99 -37.99
C PRO A 510 -20.87 -19.07 -37.12
N LEU A 511 -19.81 -18.36 -37.51
CA LEU A 511 -18.55 -18.28 -36.78
C LEU A 511 -18.70 -17.55 -35.43
N ILE A 512 -19.57 -16.54 -35.32
CA ILE A 512 -19.80 -15.82 -34.05
C ILE A 512 -20.41 -16.74 -33.01
N ALA A 513 -21.52 -17.41 -33.34
CA ALA A 513 -22.19 -18.36 -32.46
C ALA A 513 -21.24 -19.49 -32.05
N LYS A 514 -20.49 -20.03 -33.01
CA LYS A 514 -19.49 -21.07 -32.78
C LYS A 514 -18.39 -20.60 -31.83
N GLY A 515 -17.83 -19.41 -32.07
CA GLY A 515 -16.74 -18.85 -31.28
C GLY A 515 -17.13 -18.59 -29.83
N LEU A 516 -18.33 -18.03 -29.61
CA LEU A 516 -18.88 -17.82 -28.26
C LEU A 516 -19.08 -19.14 -27.52
N GLY A 517 -19.70 -20.13 -28.17
CA GLY A 517 -19.92 -21.43 -27.56
C GLY A 517 -18.60 -22.15 -27.25
N GLU A 518 -17.63 -22.06 -28.16
CA GLU A 518 -16.30 -22.66 -27.96
C GLU A 518 -15.57 -22.04 -26.76
N PHE A 519 -15.54 -20.71 -26.66
CA PHE A 519 -14.92 -20.03 -25.52
C PHE A 519 -15.57 -20.42 -24.19
N MET A 520 -16.89 -20.28 -24.07
CA MET A 520 -17.59 -20.58 -22.82
C MET A 520 -17.50 -22.06 -22.45
N GLY A 521 -17.57 -22.96 -23.43
CA GLY A 521 -17.45 -24.39 -23.17
C GLY A 521 -16.05 -24.77 -22.68
N LEU A 522 -15.01 -24.15 -23.24
CA LEU A 522 -13.62 -24.35 -22.81
C LEU A 522 -13.37 -23.82 -21.40
N THR A 523 -13.87 -22.63 -21.06
CA THR A 523 -13.65 -22.03 -19.72
C THR A 523 -14.47 -22.75 -18.67
N HIS A 524 -15.77 -22.97 -18.90
CA HIS A 524 -16.65 -23.65 -17.94
C HIS A 524 -16.23 -25.10 -17.69
N SER A 525 -15.74 -25.82 -18.70
CA SER A 525 -15.25 -27.18 -18.48
C SER A 525 -13.96 -27.20 -17.66
N ALA A 526 -13.04 -26.26 -17.88
CA ALA A 526 -11.81 -26.14 -17.11
C ALA A 526 -12.06 -25.73 -15.66
N SER A 527 -13.12 -24.94 -15.38
CA SER A 527 -13.44 -24.43 -14.05
C SER A 527 -14.56 -25.18 -13.30
N HIS A 528 -15.17 -26.21 -13.91
CA HIS A 528 -16.31 -26.87 -13.29
C HIS A 528 -15.91 -27.60 -11.99
N VAL A 529 -16.77 -27.56 -10.97
CA VAL A 529 -16.55 -28.21 -9.67
C VAL A 529 -16.25 -29.71 -9.76
N SER A 530 -16.74 -30.41 -10.78
CA SER A 530 -16.43 -31.83 -10.99
C SER A 530 -15.05 -32.10 -11.60
N GLN A 531 -14.35 -31.07 -12.06
CA GLN A 531 -13.05 -31.17 -12.74
C GLN A 531 -11.89 -30.65 -11.88
N LEU A 532 -12.18 -30.01 -10.74
CA LEU A 532 -11.18 -29.37 -9.88
C LEU A 532 -10.96 -30.15 -8.59
N ASP A 533 -9.68 -30.26 -8.20
CA ASP A 533 -9.31 -30.73 -6.87
C ASP A 533 -9.70 -29.68 -5.81
N TYR A 534 -10.02 -30.14 -4.61
CA TYR A 534 -10.47 -29.27 -3.51
C TYR A 534 -9.49 -28.12 -3.19
N GLY A 535 -8.18 -28.36 -3.29
CA GLY A 535 -7.16 -27.34 -3.05
C GLY A 535 -7.25 -26.18 -4.05
N VAL A 536 -7.37 -26.51 -5.34
CA VAL A 536 -7.52 -25.53 -6.42
C VAL A 536 -8.84 -24.76 -6.27
N ALA A 537 -9.93 -25.46 -5.97
CA ALA A 537 -11.22 -24.84 -5.67
C ALA A 537 -11.15 -23.85 -4.49
N ALA A 538 -10.43 -24.19 -3.42
CA ALA A 538 -10.22 -23.32 -2.27
C ALA A 538 -9.34 -22.10 -2.62
N GLU A 539 -8.32 -22.28 -3.46
CA GLU A 539 -7.51 -21.19 -3.98
C GLU A 539 -8.35 -20.24 -4.83
N TYR A 540 -9.17 -20.75 -5.75
CA TYR A 540 -10.09 -19.91 -6.53
C TYR A 540 -11.05 -19.14 -5.63
N PHE A 541 -11.63 -19.79 -4.62
CA PHE A 541 -12.46 -19.09 -3.64
C PHE A 541 -11.75 -17.91 -3.00
N VAL A 542 -10.55 -18.09 -2.49
CA VAL A 542 -9.78 -17.01 -1.85
C VAL A 542 -9.43 -15.92 -2.86
N ASN A 543 -9.07 -16.33 -4.07
CA ASN A 543 -8.50 -15.46 -5.09
C ASN A 543 -9.52 -14.62 -5.88
N PHE A 544 -10.79 -15.07 -5.95
CA PHE A 544 -11.83 -14.48 -6.81
C PHE A 544 -13.13 -14.16 -6.06
N LYS A 545 -13.10 -14.16 -4.72
CA LYS A 545 -14.26 -13.77 -3.92
C LYS A 545 -14.49 -12.26 -3.96
N ASN A 546 -15.66 -11.84 -4.42
CA ASN A 546 -16.09 -10.43 -4.40
C ASN A 546 -17.49 -10.28 -3.79
N GLU A 547 -17.56 -10.05 -2.47
CA GLU A 547 -18.85 -9.97 -1.76
C GLU A 547 -19.69 -8.75 -2.17
N ALA A 548 -19.05 -7.62 -2.50
CA ALA A 548 -19.73 -6.38 -2.83
C ALA A 548 -20.52 -6.52 -4.15
N LEU A 549 -19.85 -6.95 -5.22
CA LEU A 549 -20.49 -7.17 -6.52
C LEU A 549 -21.51 -8.31 -6.46
N ARG A 550 -21.21 -9.38 -5.73
CA ARG A 550 -22.16 -10.48 -5.52
C ARG A 550 -23.44 -10.01 -4.82
N GLY A 551 -23.32 -9.08 -3.86
CA GLY A 551 -24.43 -8.47 -3.15
C GLY A 551 -25.39 -7.72 -4.08
N LEU A 552 -24.86 -7.00 -5.07
CA LEU A 552 -25.67 -6.28 -6.06
C LEU A 552 -26.55 -7.25 -6.87
N GLN A 553 -26.00 -8.35 -7.37
CA GLN A 553 -26.79 -9.33 -8.13
C GLN A 553 -27.91 -9.96 -7.27
N LEU A 554 -27.60 -10.31 -6.01
CA LEU A 554 -28.57 -10.84 -5.05
C LEU A 554 -29.72 -9.88 -4.78
N GLU A 555 -29.41 -8.59 -4.68
CA GLU A 555 -30.36 -7.54 -4.42
C GLU A 555 -31.22 -7.25 -5.65
N TYR A 556 -30.59 -6.95 -6.79
CA TYR A 556 -31.30 -6.40 -7.94
C TYR A 556 -31.97 -7.45 -8.83
N VAL A 557 -31.41 -8.65 -8.95
CA VAL A 557 -31.91 -9.68 -9.87
C VAL A 557 -32.87 -10.63 -9.17
N PHE A 558 -32.52 -11.08 -7.97
CA PHE A 558 -33.29 -12.10 -7.26
C PHE A 558 -34.26 -11.55 -6.21
N THR A 559 -34.19 -10.25 -5.87
CA THR A 559 -34.97 -9.68 -4.76
C THR A 559 -35.81 -8.49 -5.21
N LYS A 560 -35.20 -7.34 -5.48
CA LYS A 560 -35.89 -6.08 -5.80
C LYS A 560 -36.78 -6.16 -7.03
N ALA A 561 -36.34 -6.86 -8.07
CA ALA A 561 -37.13 -7.08 -9.29
C ALA A 561 -38.55 -7.58 -8.96
N PHE A 562 -38.69 -8.47 -7.97
CA PHE A 562 -39.96 -9.11 -7.64
C PHE A 562 -40.68 -8.49 -6.44
N ALA A 563 -39.94 -7.88 -5.50
CA ALA A 563 -40.49 -7.29 -4.28
C ALA A 563 -40.93 -5.84 -4.44
N GLU A 564 -40.23 -5.06 -5.27
CA GLU A 564 -40.43 -3.61 -5.41
C GLU A 564 -41.00 -3.21 -6.77
N GLY A 565 -41.20 -4.19 -7.66
CA GLY A 565 -41.73 -4.01 -9.00
C GLY A 565 -43.18 -3.51 -9.09
N GLY A 566 -43.52 -2.83 -10.19
CA GLY A 566 -44.88 -2.35 -10.50
C GLY A 566 -45.88 -3.47 -10.84
N GLU A 567 -47.01 -3.14 -11.49
CA GLU A 567 -48.07 -4.13 -11.81
C GLU A 567 -47.58 -5.37 -12.58
N LYS A 568 -46.59 -5.20 -13.47
CA LYS A 568 -45.97 -6.31 -14.21
C LYS A 568 -45.22 -7.28 -13.31
N ALA A 569 -44.68 -6.80 -12.18
CA ALA A 569 -44.01 -7.65 -11.22
C ALA A 569 -44.99 -8.56 -10.50
N LYS A 570 -46.21 -8.09 -10.24
CA LYS A 570 -47.28 -8.90 -9.66
C LYS A 570 -47.57 -10.15 -10.50
N VAL A 571 -47.57 -10.03 -11.82
CA VAL A 571 -47.83 -11.17 -12.73
C VAL A 571 -46.82 -12.31 -12.53
N LEU A 572 -45.56 -11.98 -12.24
CA LEU A 572 -44.50 -12.96 -11.96
C LEU A 572 -44.47 -13.38 -10.49
N SER A 573 -44.59 -12.44 -9.56
CA SER A 573 -44.50 -12.71 -8.13
C SER A 573 -45.71 -13.46 -7.56
N GLU A 574 -46.88 -13.37 -8.21
CA GLU A 574 -48.07 -14.17 -7.89
C GLU A 574 -48.05 -15.56 -8.52
N SER A 575 -47.07 -15.89 -9.38
CA SER A 575 -46.92 -17.23 -9.95
C SER A 575 -46.05 -18.10 -9.03
N PRO A 576 -46.62 -19.10 -8.30
CA PRO A 576 -45.86 -19.85 -7.31
C PRO A 576 -44.71 -20.64 -7.94
N LYS A 577 -44.96 -21.31 -9.07
CA LYS A 577 -43.96 -22.08 -9.83
C LYS A 577 -42.80 -21.21 -10.31
N PHE A 578 -43.09 -19.98 -10.73
CA PHE A 578 -42.06 -19.04 -11.16
C PHE A 578 -41.17 -18.62 -9.98
N MET A 579 -41.78 -18.24 -8.85
CA MET A 579 -41.04 -17.82 -7.66
C MET A 579 -40.24 -18.94 -7.00
N GLU A 580 -40.72 -20.19 -7.08
CA GLU A 580 -39.94 -21.38 -6.69
C GLU A 580 -38.68 -21.52 -7.56
N GLY A 581 -38.80 -21.31 -8.87
CA GLY A 581 -37.68 -21.29 -9.80
C GLY A 581 -36.70 -20.14 -9.52
N VAL A 582 -37.18 -18.93 -9.24
CA VAL A 582 -36.33 -17.79 -8.81
C VAL A 582 -35.56 -18.14 -7.53
N ALA A 583 -36.23 -18.75 -6.55
CA ALA A 583 -35.59 -19.18 -5.31
C ALA A 583 -34.53 -20.26 -5.54
N GLU A 584 -34.73 -21.14 -6.52
CA GLU A 584 -33.74 -22.14 -6.93
C GLU A 584 -32.52 -21.52 -7.60
N MET A 585 -32.72 -20.61 -8.57
CA MET A 585 -31.62 -19.87 -9.20
C MET A 585 -30.84 -19.05 -8.16
N LYS A 586 -31.54 -18.42 -7.21
CA LYS A 586 -30.91 -17.73 -6.08
C LYS A 586 -30.07 -18.69 -5.22
N ARG A 587 -30.56 -19.91 -4.94
CA ARG A 587 -29.78 -20.92 -4.20
C ARG A 587 -28.53 -21.37 -4.96
N LEU A 588 -28.63 -21.60 -6.27
CA LEU A 588 -27.49 -21.96 -7.12
C LEU A 588 -26.46 -20.83 -7.16
N TYR A 589 -26.91 -19.59 -7.32
CA TYR A 589 -26.05 -18.41 -7.27
C TYR A 589 -25.38 -18.24 -5.90
N VAL A 590 -26.07 -18.57 -4.82
CA VAL A 590 -25.48 -18.51 -3.48
C VAL A 590 -24.42 -19.59 -3.26
N GLY A 591 -24.56 -20.73 -3.94
CA GLY A 591 -23.73 -21.92 -3.76
C GLY A 591 -24.03 -22.65 -2.46
N LYS A 592 -23.59 -23.90 -2.34
CA LYS A 592 -23.57 -24.61 -1.05
C LYS A 592 -22.31 -24.23 -0.28
N GLN A 593 -22.38 -24.26 1.04
CA GLN A 593 -21.25 -23.92 1.91
C GLN A 593 -20.01 -24.79 1.67
N ALA A 594 -20.19 -26.01 1.15
CA ALA A 594 -19.10 -26.94 0.83
C ALA A 594 -18.45 -26.70 -0.55
N ASP A 595 -19.11 -25.96 -1.44
CA ASP A 595 -18.69 -25.86 -2.84
C ASP A 595 -17.64 -24.77 -3.06
N ASN A 596 -17.38 -23.90 -2.08
CA ASN A 596 -16.38 -22.82 -2.15
C ASN A 596 -16.48 -21.94 -3.41
N LEU A 597 -17.69 -21.65 -3.91
CA LEU A 597 -17.85 -20.92 -5.18
C LEU A 597 -17.20 -19.51 -5.13
N ALA A 598 -16.34 -19.23 -6.11
CA ALA A 598 -15.63 -17.98 -6.31
C ALA A 598 -16.32 -17.14 -7.38
N LEU A 599 -17.34 -16.40 -6.96
CA LEU A 599 -18.09 -15.50 -7.83
C LEU A 599 -17.58 -14.06 -7.67
N CYS A 600 -17.00 -13.51 -8.74
CA CYS A 600 -16.65 -12.09 -8.85
C CYS A 600 -17.90 -11.26 -9.11
N HIS A 601 -18.51 -11.44 -10.29
CA HIS A 601 -19.78 -10.83 -10.69
C HIS A 601 -20.33 -11.61 -11.89
N GLY A 602 -21.44 -12.32 -11.72
CA GLY A 602 -21.97 -13.23 -12.75
C GLY A 602 -22.82 -12.54 -13.82
N ASP A 603 -22.20 -11.73 -14.65
CA ASP A 603 -22.87 -10.94 -15.70
C ASP A 603 -22.09 -11.01 -17.02
N LEU A 604 -21.80 -12.22 -17.55
CA LEU A 604 -21.42 -12.34 -18.97
C LEU A 604 -22.65 -12.00 -19.82
N HIS A 605 -22.84 -10.72 -20.09
CA HIS A 605 -23.92 -10.19 -20.91
C HIS A 605 -23.41 -9.78 -22.30
N PRO A 606 -24.29 -9.53 -23.28
CA PRO A 606 -23.84 -9.15 -24.63
C PRO A 606 -23.00 -7.86 -24.72
N GLY A 607 -22.96 -7.06 -23.65
CA GLY A 607 -22.12 -5.85 -23.59
C GLY A 607 -20.65 -6.15 -23.28
N SER A 608 -20.36 -7.33 -22.73
CA SER A 608 -19.01 -7.82 -22.42
C SER A 608 -18.36 -8.56 -23.59
N VAL A 609 -19.01 -8.57 -24.76
CA VAL A 609 -18.59 -9.30 -25.96
C VAL A 609 -18.42 -8.33 -27.12
N MET A 610 -17.23 -8.33 -27.71
CA MET A 610 -16.90 -7.66 -28.96
C MET A 610 -16.84 -8.69 -30.09
N ILE A 611 -17.45 -8.38 -31.23
CA ILE A 611 -17.53 -9.25 -32.41
C ILE A 611 -17.12 -8.50 -33.68
N ASN A 612 -16.52 -9.20 -34.63
CA ASN A 612 -16.45 -8.74 -36.01
C ASN A 612 -17.23 -9.72 -36.87
N ASN A 613 -18.38 -9.27 -37.38
CA ASN A 613 -19.28 -10.14 -38.11
C ASN A 613 -18.74 -10.54 -39.49
N ASP A 614 -17.81 -9.78 -40.07
CA ASP A 614 -17.29 -10.04 -41.43
C ASP A 614 -16.33 -11.23 -41.45
N ASP A 615 -15.50 -11.37 -40.43
CA ASP A 615 -14.49 -12.44 -40.32
C ASP A 615 -14.81 -13.50 -39.23
N GLY A 616 -15.83 -13.26 -38.41
CA GLY A 616 -16.25 -14.17 -37.36
C GLY A 616 -15.45 -14.05 -36.06
N LYS A 617 -14.65 -13.00 -35.87
CA LYS A 617 -13.86 -12.76 -34.65
C LYS A 617 -14.78 -12.53 -33.44
N VAL A 618 -14.42 -13.12 -32.32
CA VAL A 618 -15.09 -12.97 -31.02
C VAL A 618 -14.03 -12.64 -29.97
N LYS A 619 -14.27 -11.58 -29.19
CA LYS A 619 -13.41 -11.13 -28.10
C LYS A 619 -14.23 -10.81 -26.85
N ILE A 620 -13.76 -11.26 -25.70
CA ILE A 620 -14.46 -11.15 -24.42
C ILE A 620 -13.69 -10.15 -23.56
N ILE A 621 -14.32 -9.03 -23.25
CA ILE A 621 -13.64 -7.86 -22.65
C ILE A 621 -13.81 -7.78 -21.14
N ASP A 622 -14.82 -8.44 -20.56
CA ASP A 622 -15.00 -8.57 -19.11
C ASP A 622 -15.10 -10.06 -18.75
N PRO A 623 -13.97 -10.77 -18.56
CA PRO A 623 -13.98 -12.22 -18.43
C PRO A 623 -14.27 -12.73 -17.00
N GLU A 624 -14.61 -11.85 -16.05
CA GLU A 624 -14.81 -12.10 -14.61
C GLU A 624 -15.99 -13.01 -14.23
N PHE A 625 -16.51 -13.77 -15.18
CA PHE A 625 -17.60 -14.71 -14.99
C PHE A 625 -17.05 -16.10 -14.66
N ALA A 626 -17.89 -17.01 -14.15
CA ALA A 626 -17.58 -18.19 -13.32
C ALA A 626 -16.16 -18.83 -13.43
N ILE A 627 -15.14 -18.15 -12.89
CA ILE A 627 -13.83 -18.75 -12.54
C ILE A 627 -14.05 -20.01 -11.73
N TYR A 628 -15.04 -19.97 -10.83
CA TYR A 628 -15.49 -21.11 -10.05
C TYR A 628 -16.93 -20.88 -9.55
N GLY A 629 -17.91 -21.08 -10.44
CA GLY A 629 -19.33 -20.73 -10.22
C GLY A 629 -20.28 -21.60 -11.06
N PRO A 630 -21.61 -21.38 -11.01
CA PRO A 630 -22.56 -22.17 -11.79
C PRO A 630 -22.52 -21.73 -13.27
N PRO A 631 -22.09 -22.59 -14.22
CA PRO A 631 -21.97 -22.23 -15.65
C PRO A 631 -23.25 -21.73 -16.30
N GLY A 632 -24.40 -22.19 -15.78
CA GLY A 632 -25.71 -21.77 -16.25
C GLY A 632 -25.93 -20.26 -16.11
N LEU A 633 -25.36 -19.62 -15.08
CA LEU A 633 -25.52 -18.18 -14.86
C LEU A 633 -25.02 -17.37 -16.06
N ASP A 634 -23.81 -17.67 -16.53
CA ASP A 634 -23.15 -16.91 -17.59
C ASP A 634 -23.83 -17.13 -18.93
N LEU A 635 -24.22 -18.38 -19.21
CA LEU A 635 -25.03 -18.71 -20.38
C LEU A 635 -26.37 -17.98 -20.34
N GLY A 636 -27.03 -17.97 -19.16
CA GLY A 636 -28.33 -17.35 -18.98
C GLY A 636 -28.30 -15.85 -19.18
N SER A 637 -27.30 -15.16 -18.62
CA SER A 637 -27.10 -13.73 -18.80
C SER A 637 -26.90 -13.35 -20.26
N LEU A 638 -26.11 -14.12 -21.02
CA LEU A 638 -25.93 -13.90 -22.47
C LEU A 638 -27.23 -14.15 -23.26
N LEU A 639 -27.90 -15.28 -23.00
CA LEU A 639 -29.15 -15.66 -23.66
C LEU A 639 -30.27 -14.65 -23.39
N SER A 640 -30.30 -14.03 -22.21
CA SER A 640 -31.29 -13.01 -21.86
C SER A 640 -31.30 -11.86 -22.85
N GLY A 641 -30.13 -11.40 -23.30
CA GLY A 641 -30.02 -10.34 -24.29
C GLY A 641 -30.51 -10.76 -25.67
N VAL A 642 -30.34 -12.03 -26.05
CA VAL A 642 -30.88 -12.55 -27.32
C VAL A 642 -32.42 -12.61 -27.28
N ILE A 643 -33.00 -13.03 -26.15
CA ILE A 643 -34.46 -13.01 -25.95
C ILE A 643 -34.99 -11.57 -25.96
N LEU A 644 -34.32 -10.64 -25.29
CA LEU A 644 -34.69 -9.22 -25.28
C LEU A 644 -34.58 -8.59 -26.67
N ALA A 645 -33.56 -8.95 -27.46
CA ALA A 645 -33.44 -8.56 -28.86
C ALA A 645 -34.61 -9.08 -29.69
N THR A 646 -35.00 -10.34 -29.47
CA THR A 646 -36.13 -10.96 -30.18
C THR A 646 -37.44 -10.21 -29.93
N LEU A 647 -37.71 -9.89 -28.66
CA LEU A 647 -38.85 -9.06 -28.26
C LEU A 647 -38.76 -7.67 -28.88
N HIS A 648 -37.59 -7.04 -28.85
CA HIS A 648 -37.36 -5.73 -29.46
C HIS A 648 -37.72 -5.74 -30.96
N HIS A 649 -37.20 -6.69 -31.74
CA HIS A 649 -37.46 -6.79 -33.19
C HIS A 649 -38.91 -7.17 -33.55
N LYS A 650 -39.54 -8.01 -32.72
CA LYS A 650 -40.97 -8.33 -32.88
C LYS A 650 -41.84 -7.09 -32.82
N TYR A 651 -41.55 -6.18 -31.89
CA TYR A 651 -42.40 -5.02 -31.62
C TYR A 651 -41.95 -3.72 -32.29
N LEU A 652 -40.66 -3.56 -32.66
CA LEU A 652 -40.16 -2.34 -33.33
C LEU A 652 -40.44 -2.32 -34.84
N GLY A 653 -40.69 -3.48 -35.47
CA GLY A 653 -40.98 -3.53 -36.91
C GLY A 653 -41.55 -4.86 -37.42
N ASN A 654 -41.87 -5.81 -36.52
CA ASN A 654 -42.26 -7.19 -36.86
C ASN A 654 -41.27 -7.87 -37.82
N ASP A 655 -39.97 -7.72 -37.56
CA ASP A 655 -38.90 -8.31 -38.37
C ASP A 655 -38.78 -9.82 -38.08
N LEU A 656 -39.58 -10.62 -38.79
CA LEU A 656 -39.58 -12.07 -38.65
C LEU A 656 -38.27 -12.71 -39.13
N ALA A 657 -37.49 -12.04 -40.00
CA ALA A 657 -36.21 -12.55 -40.48
C ALA A 657 -35.15 -12.43 -39.38
N ALA A 658 -35.12 -11.30 -38.68
CA ALA A 658 -34.31 -11.09 -37.49
C ALA A 658 -34.58 -12.17 -36.43
N ILE A 659 -35.84 -12.45 -36.12
CA ILE A 659 -36.23 -13.46 -35.11
C ILE A 659 -35.72 -14.86 -35.51
N LYS A 660 -35.86 -15.25 -36.79
CA LYS A 660 -35.32 -16.52 -37.29
C LYS A 660 -33.79 -16.58 -37.20
N GLY A 661 -33.11 -15.49 -37.50
CA GLY A 661 -31.65 -15.37 -37.37
C GLY A 661 -31.18 -15.53 -35.92
N LEU A 662 -31.87 -14.89 -34.97
CA LEU A 662 -31.59 -15.01 -33.53
C LEU A 662 -31.85 -16.44 -33.03
N LYS A 663 -32.93 -17.09 -33.48
CA LYS A 663 -33.19 -18.51 -33.17
C LYS A 663 -32.05 -19.41 -33.65
N ALA A 664 -31.63 -19.24 -34.91
CA ALA A 664 -30.51 -20.01 -35.48
C ALA A 664 -29.20 -19.77 -34.71
N PHE A 665 -28.92 -18.51 -34.37
CA PHE A 665 -27.76 -18.14 -33.56
C PHE A 665 -27.71 -18.87 -32.21
N VAL A 666 -28.83 -18.94 -31.47
CA VAL A 666 -28.90 -19.65 -30.19
C VAL A 666 -28.65 -21.15 -30.35
N ILE A 667 -29.24 -21.77 -31.38
CA ILE A 667 -29.07 -23.20 -31.64
C ILE A 667 -27.59 -23.51 -31.94
N ASP A 668 -26.96 -22.74 -32.81
CA ASP A 668 -25.55 -22.92 -33.16
C ASP A 668 -24.63 -22.66 -31.96
N PHE A 669 -24.95 -21.64 -31.15
CA PHE A 669 -24.22 -21.29 -29.94
C PHE A 669 -24.25 -22.43 -28.90
N ILE A 670 -25.44 -22.93 -28.55
CA ILE A 670 -25.59 -24.02 -27.58
C ILE A 670 -24.98 -25.32 -28.12
N THR A 671 -25.12 -25.59 -29.41
CA THR A 671 -24.48 -26.76 -30.04
C THR A 671 -22.96 -26.69 -29.93
N SER A 672 -22.37 -25.53 -30.20
CA SER A 672 -20.93 -25.30 -30.06
C SER A 672 -20.46 -25.40 -28.61
N TYR A 673 -21.23 -24.82 -27.67
CA TYR A 673 -20.98 -24.92 -26.23
C TYR A 673 -20.93 -26.37 -25.75
N ARG A 674 -21.95 -27.17 -26.06
CA ARG A 674 -22.01 -28.59 -25.67
C ARG A 674 -20.83 -29.37 -26.24
N LYS A 675 -20.42 -29.07 -27.47
CA LYS A 675 -19.26 -29.70 -28.10
C LYS A 675 -17.96 -29.36 -27.36
N ALA A 676 -17.75 -28.11 -26.99
CA ALA A 676 -16.55 -27.67 -26.28
C ALA A 676 -16.51 -28.16 -24.83
N ALA A 677 -17.65 -28.25 -24.16
CA ALA A 677 -17.79 -28.73 -22.78
C ALA A 677 -18.07 -30.24 -22.65
N ALA A 678 -17.86 -31.03 -23.71
CA ALA A 678 -18.26 -32.44 -23.78
C ALA A 678 -17.68 -33.32 -22.66
N VAL A 679 -16.53 -32.94 -22.09
CA VAL A 679 -15.88 -33.64 -20.96
C VAL A 679 -16.77 -33.70 -19.70
N LEU A 680 -17.72 -32.79 -19.54
CA LEU A 680 -18.64 -32.77 -18.39
C LEU A 680 -19.71 -33.86 -18.46
N GLY A 681 -19.96 -34.43 -19.65
CA GLY A 681 -20.99 -35.43 -19.90
C GLY A 681 -22.40 -34.85 -20.04
N ASP A 682 -23.27 -35.55 -20.78
CA ASP A 682 -24.57 -35.03 -21.21
C ASP A 682 -25.49 -34.65 -20.04
N SER A 683 -25.52 -35.43 -18.96
CA SER A 683 -26.38 -35.12 -17.80
C SER A 683 -26.01 -33.81 -17.13
N VAL A 684 -24.72 -33.46 -17.06
CA VAL A 684 -24.26 -32.19 -16.48
C VAL A 684 -24.56 -31.06 -17.45
N LEU A 685 -24.33 -31.27 -18.75
CA LEU A 685 -24.64 -30.29 -19.79
C LEU A 685 -26.14 -29.96 -19.86
N ASP A 686 -27.00 -30.96 -19.72
CA ASP A 686 -28.46 -30.78 -19.68
C ASP A 686 -28.87 -29.92 -18.48
N GLN A 687 -28.30 -30.18 -17.30
CA GLN A 687 -28.53 -29.37 -16.10
C GLN A 687 -28.04 -27.94 -16.30
N ILE A 688 -26.83 -27.75 -16.83
CA ILE A 688 -26.28 -26.41 -17.12
C ILE A 688 -27.19 -25.61 -18.06
N VAL A 689 -27.72 -26.25 -19.11
CA VAL A 689 -28.65 -25.59 -20.04
C VAL A 689 -29.97 -25.26 -19.35
N SER A 690 -30.48 -26.15 -18.50
CA SER A 690 -31.70 -25.88 -17.71
C SER A 690 -31.51 -24.69 -16.76
N ASP A 691 -30.40 -24.66 -16.04
CA ASP A 691 -30.02 -23.55 -15.15
C ASP A 691 -29.85 -22.26 -15.94
N ALA A 692 -29.24 -22.33 -17.14
CA ALA A 692 -29.09 -21.18 -18.02
C ALA A 692 -30.43 -20.57 -18.45
N ILE A 693 -31.43 -21.40 -18.73
CA ILE A 693 -32.77 -20.92 -19.04
C ILE A 693 -33.42 -20.26 -17.82
N GLY A 694 -33.19 -20.80 -16.62
CA GLY A 694 -33.65 -20.21 -15.37
C GLY A 694 -33.03 -18.83 -15.11
N PHE A 695 -31.71 -18.70 -15.21
CA PHE A 695 -31.00 -17.42 -15.06
C PHE A 695 -31.38 -16.43 -16.17
N CYS A 696 -31.52 -16.89 -17.42
CA CYS A 696 -32.03 -16.09 -18.53
C CYS A 696 -33.41 -15.51 -18.20
N SER A 697 -34.31 -16.33 -17.66
CA SER A 697 -35.63 -15.89 -17.23
C SER A 697 -35.56 -14.82 -16.12
N CYS A 698 -34.68 -14.98 -15.12
CA CYS A 698 -34.47 -13.97 -14.08
C CYS A 698 -34.01 -12.62 -14.66
N GLU A 699 -33.07 -12.62 -15.61
CA GLU A 699 -32.57 -11.40 -16.25
C GLU A 699 -33.59 -10.73 -17.20
N VAL A 700 -34.34 -11.54 -17.96
CA VAL A 700 -35.46 -11.06 -18.80
C VAL A 700 -36.55 -10.45 -17.91
N ALA A 701 -36.89 -11.12 -16.80
CA ALA A 701 -37.83 -10.58 -15.81
C ALA A 701 -37.31 -9.28 -15.21
N ARG A 702 -36.05 -9.23 -14.75
CA ARG A 702 -35.44 -7.99 -14.23
C ARG A 702 -35.59 -6.83 -15.21
N THR A 703 -35.50 -7.08 -16.52
CA THR A 703 -35.72 -6.05 -17.54
C THR A 703 -37.19 -5.62 -17.63
N ALA A 704 -38.15 -6.56 -17.56
CA ALA A 704 -39.58 -6.25 -17.55
C ALA A 704 -40.03 -5.48 -16.27
N LEU A 705 -39.37 -5.75 -15.15
CA LEU A 705 -39.70 -5.21 -13.82
C LEU A 705 -38.81 -4.01 -13.44
N GLY A 706 -37.82 -3.70 -14.26
CA GLY A 706 -36.61 -3.00 -13.86
C GLY A 706 -36.70 -1.48 -13.84
N PHE A 707 -36.57 -0.97 -12.62
CA PHE A 707 -36.10 0.36 -12.18
C PHE A 707 -34.70 0.77 -12.70
N ALA A 708 -34.10 0.04 -13.64
CA ALA A 708 -32.80 0.33 -14.23
C ALA A 708 -33.00 0.99 -15.60
N GLY A 709 -33.00 2.32 -15.66
CA GLY A 709 -33.06 3.10 -16.90
C GLY A 709 -31.80 2.99 -17.77
N GLY A 710 -31.16 1.83 -17.86
CA GLY A 710 -29.75 1.71 -18.23
C GLY A 710 -29.37 0.66 -19.27
N ARG A 711 -30.30 0.05 -20.03
CA ARG A 711 -29.91 -0.74 -21.21
C ARG A 711 -30.77 -0.37 -22.43
N LEU A 712 -30.21 -0.57 -23.62
CA LEU A 712 -30.80 -0.20 -24.92
C LEU A 712 -32.05 -1.05 -25.29
N TRP A 713 -32.37 -2.06 -24.49
CA TRP A 713 -33.49 -2.97 -24.70
C TRP A 713 -34.83 -2.27 -24.53
N LEU A 714 -35.79 -2.61 -25.40
CA LEU A 714 -37.19 -2.16 -25.26
C LEU A 714 -37.36 -0.63 -25.17
N GLN A 715 -36.47 0.13 -25.82
CA GLN A 715 -36.60 1.57 -26.02
C GLN A 715 -37.50 1.84 -27.23
N PHE A 716 -38.78 2.09 -26.96
CA PHE A 716 -39.77 2.46 -27.98
C PHE A 716 -40.19 3.92 -27.81
N GLU A 717 -40.35 4.63 -28.92
CA GLU A 717 -41.00 5.96 -28.92
C GLU A 717 -42.50 5.83 -28.62
N ASP A 718 -43.13 4.74 -29.09
CA ASP A 718 -44.54 4.44 -28.88
C ASP A 718 -44.79 3.71 -27.54
N ALA A 719 -45.59 4.33 -26.68
CA ALA A 719 -45.90 3.81 -25.35
C ALA A 719 -46.75 2.53 -25.36
N GLU A 720 -47.63 2.35 -26.35
CA GLU A 720 -48.48 1.17 -26.46
C GLU A 720 -47.67 -0.05 -26.92
N LEU A 721 -46.77 0.14 -27.89
CA LEU A 721 -45.83 -0.90 -28.32
C LEU A 721 -44.89 -1.30 -27.19
N LYS A 722 -44.40 -0.32 -26.41
CA LYS A 722 -43.63 -0.58 -25.20
C LYS A 722 -44.40 -1.44 -24.20
N GLU A 723 -45.67 -1.13 -23.97
CA GLU A 723 -46.51 -1.87 -23.05
C GLU A 723 -46.73 -3.32 -23.50
N LYS A 724 -47.03 -3.52 -24.79
CA LYS A 724 -47.17 -4.86 -25.40
C LYS A 724 -45.88 -5.67 -25.32
N ALA A 725 -44.74 -5.05 -25.63
CA ALA A 725 -43.44 -5.71 -25.57
C ALA A 725 -43.09 -6.13 -24.13
N LEU A 726 -43.35 -5.26 -23.15
CA LEU A 726 -43.15 -5.58 -21.73
C LEU A 726 -44.08 -6.70 -21.25
N ALA A 727 -45.36 -6.71 -21.68
CA ALA A 727 -46.28 -7.80 -21.36
C ALA A 727 -45.82 -9.15 -21.96
N ALA A 728 -45.34 -9.14 -23.21
CA ALA A 728 -44.75 -10.33 -23.83
C ALA A 728 -43.47 -10.79 -23.13
N THR A 729 -42.64 -9.84 -22.65
CA THR A 729 -41.43 -10.12 -21.86
C THR A 729 -41.78 -10.89 -20.59
N VAL A 730 -42.84 -10.47 -19.87
CA VAL A 730 -43.35 -11.15 -18.67
C VAL A 730 -43.81 -12.58 -18.99
N LEU A 731 -44.57 -12.78 -20.07
CA LEU A 731 -45.04 -14.11 -20.47
C LEU A 731 -43.88 -15.03 -20.88
N CYS A 732 -42.91 -14.50 -21.62
CA CYS A 732 -41.71 -15.21 -22.04
C CYS A 732 -40.87 -15.64 -20.82
N ALA A 733 -40.57 -14.72 -19.90
CA ALA A 733 -39.86 -15.04 -18.68
C ALA A 733 -40.56 -16.16 -17.89
N ARG A 734 -41.89 -16.07 -17.74
CA ARG A 734 -42.66 -17.11 -17.05
C ARG A 734 -42.57 -18.48 -17.72
N LYS A 735 -42.68 -18.53 -19.05
CA LYS A 735 -42.54 -19.76 -19.83
C LYS A 735 -41.15 -20.38 -19.65
N LEU A 736 -40.10 -19.58 -19.87
CA LEU A 736 -38.72 -20.03 -19.72
C LEU A 736 -38.47 -20.64 -18.34
N MET A 737 -38.87 -19.97 -17.25
CA MET A 737 -38.65 -20.49 -15.89
C MET A 737 -39.44 -21.77 -15.61
N ASN A 738 -40.72 -21.80 -15.98
CA ASN A 738 -41.64 -22.89 -15.63
C ASN A 738 -41.40 -24.16 -16.45
N GLU A 739 -40.79 -24.04 -17.63
CA GLU A 739 -40.53 -25.14 -18.56
C GLU A 739 -39.03 -25.37 -18.79
N ARG A 740 -38.14 -24.77 -17.98
CA ARG A 740 -36.67 -24.84 -18.13
C ARG A 740 -36.09 -26.27 -18.16
N GLU A 741 -36.78 -27.24 -17.54
CA GLU A 741 -36.37 -28.64 -17.52
C GLU A 741 -36.40 -29.28 -18.92
N ASN A 742 -37.15 -28.69 -19.87
CA ASN A 742 -37.18 -29.14 -21.26
C ASN A 742 -35.93 -28.71 -22.06
N GLY A 743 -34.97 -28.02 -21.43
CA GLY A 743 -33.72 -27.61 -22.06
C GLY A 743 -33.96 -26.71 -23.26
N ILE A 744 -33.13 -26.83 -24.30
CA ILE A 744 -33.16 -25.94 -25.48
C ILE A 744 -34.54 -25.87 -26.17
N VAL A 745 -35.37 -26.91 -26.05
CA VAL A 745 -36.71 -26.96 -26.65
C VAL A 745 -37.60 -25.83 -26.17
N VAL A 746 -37.50 -25.42 -24.89
CA VAL A 746 -38.29 -24.28 -24.39
C VAL A 746 -37.82 -22.95 -24.98
N LEU A 747 -36.52 -22.79 -25.21
CA LEU A 747 -35.97 -21.60 -25.88
C LEU A 747 -36.50 -21.54 -27.30
N GLU A 748 -36.39 -22.63 -28.06
CA GLU A 748 -36.91 -22.71 -29.43
C GLU A 748 -38.41 -22.40 -29.49
N SER A 749 -39.19 -22.97 -28.57
CA SER A 749 -40.62 -22.69 -28.48
C SER A 749 -40.92 -21.23 -28.11
N ALA A 750 -40.09 -20.58 -27.29
CA ALA A 750 -40.25 -19.16 -26.99
C ALA A 750 -39.97 -18.28 -28.22
N PHE A 751 -39.02 -18.65 -29.08
CA PHE A 751 -38.84 -17.99 -30.38
C PHE A 751 -40.04 -18.22 -31.30
N ASP A 752 -40.59 -19.44 -31.33
CA ASP A 752 -41.74 -19.78 -32.18
C ASP A 752 -43.02 -19.07 -31.74
N ASP A 753 -43.24 -18.86 -30.43
CA ASP A 753 -44.36 -18.06 -29.92
C ASP A 753 -44.24 -16.57 -30.31
N LEU A 754 -43.02 -16.09 -30.55
CA LEU A 754 -42.73 -14.71 -30.95
C LEU A 754 -42.71 -14.52 -32.48
N LEU A 755 -42.62 -15.58 -33.28
CA LEU A 755 -42.78 -15.54 -34.73
C LEU A 755 -44.26 -15.39 -35.10
#